data_AF-A0A8B6E834-F1
#
_entry.id   AF-A0A8B6E834-F1
#
_cell.length_a   1.000
_cell.length_b   1.000
_cell.length_c   1.000
_cell.angle_alpha   90.00
_cell.angle_beta   90.00
_cell.angle_gamma   90.00
#
_symmetry.space_group_name_H-M   'P 1'
#
loop_
_entity.id
_entity.type
_entity.pdbx_description
1 polymer ?
#
loop_
_entity_poly.entity_id
_entity_poly.type
_entity_poly.pdbx_seq_one_letter_code
_entity_poly.pdbx_strand_id
1 'polypeptide(L)'
;MRDIRIKEKLKEAKFISQYNEKKKASSFFSKKNQLFQEMCDESEFPTTPFDEPIWHELLEEAGMKTKKSKEILIDFAKRITKISGTKMCYKQKTMKSKILVEEIFNFIKKEHISTNIRGFISEIRTIAFIFPQEIGDEFTSIHAGISGDTLMRFQGSLSANRFHIVWTVEPTLPTYAMDDELMNRLHVELRPSEESVLKHTENVCASLSLSLKDNQNVFVESIMEEIYKYFNTISQSEFEVGLLRKLSSIPLVHVKKHKTFVRAENIVKNATSEREIVPYLIQAPEEYAPFYKLFRLLGMTDTPTIKTYAKVLLYFYKDFGKGRLHIEQIEQVEKAIKGLVQMLQTTMVDESQIDVDESQTESDESQTESDESWNDSDERQTESDESRIDFDESQTDIDEKQIDIDDLILMTTDYRLVPSSEIFLETRDDERQRIMKNGTLNLLADLTIFSLSKSQIEEIFMKLPKKLRPFFANTSIYEEVISTDELFLNSDIADKLKDYLTSDHFLKGILRLAKYNASSRNRQMEENSLLDIESNLKTIQICTVKQLQTILTLNTRRLNETEVSKRCSLDKKKNILYFTSFDVEAVKWLSLYDMELASAIEPLWNGNIEKDQILKILSKIDLSPLEFSKRLDDIGIPPMEETGIISFVPLPGSLVPKDLAEYLVPLESIVPLKSFVIYSDWENAQRYKYGVVLDVILSDEQNAEYILNVGSSSPSNMHMSELFMIKEISEINSETFHLNDDECSHRNDLTLNAVMRFRMNQQLNPQPDEGRRWLQQAKYDLEVAKLTKKNIDKELSKGYNWICIICQQAAEKAIKGAMYTINADEVQRVHSLTAHIPEGDTELLPIACQLENTIGSIEKMRYPIYRALPADLYEKEDALEALQVTEQIINEQIIIQISWSLFVLCNGCPAPPPCTCRSIVIFCANLNLTSVPHFSNPVDNDLAWDLELRDNEIRQIRYRDFKNLKLRKLFISNNKINVIENGALTGSEGSLLVIDSSNNKLTSIPSDVGRLKHLTDLDIHDNPMENINEDIIGNISGSLLSFSLGHEIMTSWPQCVERLTHLTSLSIFSLNIPKIPDDAFNNCRHLNILEIISTNISSIPTSIGKLLNLQHVNLYNNLILAEDSFPLHIFRDLQNLSSISIVNCSLRSLPLTFSEISSLSFLDIENNPISEIKTEDLINVTKLERLFLSGNPIRSISDDAFMDLESLESLILDSTNLTTVPKAVLNLPSLKGLSLQNNGIMCTCRTLKWMNDWPRLAKVLIVGTVVILE
;
A
#
# COMPACT_ATOMS: atom_id res chain seq x y z
N MET A 1 27.14 -78.41 56.31
CA MET A 1 26.18 -79.53 56.30
C MET A 1 24.94 -79.23 57.13
N ARG A 2 25.00 -79.14 58.48
CA ARG A 2 23.83 -78.81 59.32
C ARG A 2 23.17 -77.49 58.91
N ASP A 3 23.96 -76.45 58.71
CA ASP A 3 23.50 -75.08 58.42
C ASP A 3 22.82 -74.98 57.06
N ILE A 4 23.28 -75.76 56.08
CA ILE A 4 22.66 -75.84 54.74
C ILE A 4 21.24 -76.39 54.87
N ARG A 5 21.05 -77.51 55.60
CA ARG A 5 19.72 -78.05 55.89
C ARG A 5 18.83 -77.11 56.70
N ILE A 6 19.42 -76.28 57.58
CA ILE A 6 18.67 -75.25 58.33
C ILE A 6 18.21 -74.14 57.39
N LYS A 7 19.07 -73.63 56.49
CA LYS A 7 18.71 -72.59 55.50
C LYS A 7 17.70 -73.10 54.46
N GLU A 8 17.77 -74.38 54.06
CA GLU A 8 16.72 -75.01 53.24
C GLU A 8 15.38 -75.13 53.99
N LYS A 9 15.39 -75.51 55.27
CA LYS A 9 14.18 -75.53 56.10
C LYS A 9 13.60 -74.14 56.36
N LEU A 10 14.44 -73.11 56.46
CA LEU A 10 14.02 -71.70 56.59
C LEU A 10 13.31 -71.19 55.33
N LYS A 11 13.77 -71.57 54.13
CA LYS A 11 13.09 -71.23 52.86
C LYS A 11 11.69 -71.85 52.74
N GLU A 12 11.46 -72.99 53.41
CA GLU A 12 10.14 -73.61 53.51
C GLU A 12 9.29 -73.09 54.69
N ALA A 13 9.88 -72.33 55.61
CA ALA A 13 9.17 -71.79 56.77
C ALA A 13 8.13 -70.74 56.36
N LYS A 14 7.00 -70.74 57.07
CA LYS A 14 5.89 -69.82 56.84
C LYS A 14 5.72 -68.85 58.01
N PHE A 15 5.81 -67.57 57.72
CA PHE A 15 5.65 -66.44 58.63
C PHE A 15 4.20 -65.93 58.52
N ILE A 16 3.76 -65.19 59.54
CA ILE A 16 2.39 -64.64 59.60
C ILE A 16 2.39 -63.29 58.89
N SER A 17 1.41 -63.06 57.99
CA SER A 17 1.19 -61.78 57.31
C SER A 17 0.19 -60.89 58.05
N GLN A 18 0.06 -59.64 57.60
CA GLN A 18 -0.94 -58.65 58.05
C GLN A 18 -2.39 -59.19 58.15
N TYR A 19 -2.75 -60.17 57.32
CA TYR A 19 -4.08 -60.77 57.27
C TYR A 19 -4.16 -62.16 57.95
N ASN A 20 -3.22 -62.46 58.86
CA ASN A 20 -3.04 -63.76 59.53
C ASN A 20 -2.75 -64.95 58.59
N GLU A 21 -2.39 -64.70 57.33
CA GLU A 21 -2.03 -65.76 56.38
C GLU A 21 -0.61 -66.28 56.63
N LYS A 22 -0.35 -67.54 56.26
CA LYS A 22 0.97 -68.18 56.43
C LYS A 22 1.74 -68.18 55.10
N LYS A 23 2.53 -67.11 54.86
CA LYS A 23 3.33 -66.88 53.64
C LYS A 23 4.81 -67.27 53.85
N LYS A 24 5.54 -67.66 52.81
CA LYS A 24 7.00 -67.94 52.90
C LYS A 24 7.80 -66.64 52.97
N ALA A 25 9.03 -66.67 53.47
CA ALA A 25 9.93 -65.50 53.43
C ALA A 25 10.08 -64.92 52.00
N SER A 26 10.17 -65.79 50.99
CA SER A 26 10.22 -65.41 49.57
C SER A 26 8.96 -64.79 48.97
N SER A 27 7.86 -64.76 49.73
CA SER A 27 6.66 -63.97 49.38
C SER A 27 6.81 -62.49 49.73
N PHE A 28 7.76 -62.12 50.60
CA PHE A 28 7.91 -60.76 51.11
C PHE A 28 9.03 -59.96 50.42
N PHE A 29 8.88 -58.64 50.42
CA PHE A 29 9.90 -57.68 50.00
C PHE A 29 10.49 -56.93 51.21
N SER A 30 11.72 -56.42 51.08
CA SER A 30 12.37 -55.64 52.15
C SER A 30 12.01 -54.16 52.09
N LYS A 31 11.48 -53.59 53.19
CA LYS A 31 11.22 -52.15 53.34
C LYS A 31 12.47 -51.26 53.25
N LYS A 32 13.69 -51.83 53.22
CA LYS A 32 14.95 -51.09 53.01
C LYS A 32 15.10 -50.49 51.59
N ASN A 33 14.27 -50.91 50.63
CA ASN A 33 14.42 -50.56 49.21
C ASN A 33 13.26 -49.66 48.75
N GLN A 34 13.58 -48.43 48.33
CA GLN A 34 12.62 -47.41 47.89
C GLN A 34 11.69 -47.89 46.77
N LEU A 35 12.20 -48.63 45.77
CA LEU A 35 11.37 -49.19 44.72
C LEU A 35 10.32 -50.16 45.29
N PHE A 36 10.66 -50.92 46.34
CA PHE A 36 9.71 -51.85 46.95
C PHE A 36 8.66 -51.10 47.77
N GLN A 37 9.06 -50.09 48.55
CA GLN A 37 8.14 -49.22 49.31
C GLN A 37 7.00 -48.64 48.43
N GLU A 38 7.32 -48.25 47.20
CA GLU A 38 6.37 -47.64 46.26
C GLU A 38 5.57 -48.66 45.44
N MET A 39 6.13 -49.84 45.14
CA MET A 39 5.55 -50.81 44.19
C MET A 39 4.81 -52.00 44.83
N CYS A 40 4.94 -52.16 46.15
CA CYS A 40 4.31 -53.23 46.92
C CYS A 40 3.25 -52.71 47.89
N ASP A 41 2.20 -53.50 48.12
CA ASP A 41 1.21 -53.21 49.16
C ASP A 41 1.76 -53.58 50.55
N GLU A 42 1.23 -53.00 51.62
CA GLU A 42 1.64 -53.32 53.01
C GLU A 42 1.63 -54.84 53.31
N SER A 43 0.70 -55.59 52.72
CA SER A 43 0.59 -57.06 52.88
C SER A 43 1.63 -57.92 52.14
N GLU A 44 2.52 -57.28 51.36
CA GLU A 44 3.71 -57.87 50.73
C GLU A 44 5.00 -57.60 51.51
N PHE A 45 4.94 -56.88 52.63
CA PHE A 45 6.06 -56.74 53.58
C PHE A 45 5.87 -57.63 54.81
N PRO A 46 6.95 -57.94 55.55
CA PRO A 46 6.83 -58.53 56.88
C PRO A 46 6.03 -57.59 57.80
N THR A 47 5.34 -58.17 58.79
CA THR A 47 4.62 -57.43 59.83
C THR A 47 5.14 -57.79 61.21
N THR A 48 5.03 -56.84 62.15
CA THR A 48 5.52 -56.92 63.53
C THR A 48 5.24 -58.26 64.20
N PRO A 49 6.26 -58.92 64.79
CA PRO A 49 7.64 -58.45 65.00
C PRO A 49 8.58 -58.61 63.79
N PHE A 50 8.15 -59.25 62.69
CA PHE A 50 9.04 -59.65 61.59
C PHE A 50 9.56 -58.49 60.73
N ASP A 51 9.04 -57.27 60.93
CA ASP A 51 9.55 -56.02 60.36
C ASP A 51 10.66 -55.36 61.21
N GLU A 52 10.92 -55.83 62.43
CA GLU A 52 11.99 -55.30 63.28
C GLU A 52 13.38 -55.64 62.71
N PRO A 53 14.41 -54.79 62.92
CA PRO A 53 15.74 -54.98 62.34
C PRO A 53 16.40 -56.34 62.61
N ILE A 54 16.10 -56.95 63.76
CA ILE A 54 16.66 -58.24 64.19
C ILE A 54 16.17 -59.43 63.33
N TRP A 55 15.00 -59.32 62.69
CA TRP A 55 14.47 -60.37 61.82
C TRP A 55 14.92 -60.26 60.37
N HIS A 56 15.40 -59.08 59.94
CA HIS A 56 15.78 -58.84 58.56
C HIS A 56 16.83 -59.86 58.06
N GLU A 57 17.96 -60.02 58.75
CA GLU A 57 19.04 -60.93 58.30
C GLU A 57 18.53 -62.38 58.12
N LEU A 58 17.72 -62.87 59.08
CA LEU A 58 17.12 -64.20 59.00
C LEU A 58 16.13 -64.33 57.83
N LEU A 59 15.31 -63.31 57.57
CA LEU A 59 14.37 -63.29 56.44
C LEU A 59 15.10 -63.19 55.10
N GLU A 60 16.18 -62.42 55.02
CA GLU A 60 17.05 -62.33 53.84
C GLU A 60 17.69 -63.68 53.52
N GLU A 61 18.19 -64.41 54.52
CA GLU A 61 18.68 -65.80 54.35
C GLU A 61 17.58 -66.80 53.98
N ALA A 62 16.37 -66.62 54.52
CA ALA A 62 15.18 -67.41 54.19
C ALA A 62 14.61 -67.08 52.79
N GLY A 63 15.13 -66.06 52.11
CA GLY A 63 14.83 -65.75 50.71
C GLY A 63 13.90 -64.55 50.47
N MET A 64 13.71 -63.67 51.46
CA MET A 64 13.02 -62.38 51.28
C MET A 64 13.67 -61.55 50.17
N LYS A 65 12.85 -60.90 49.34
CA LYS A 65 13.32 -60.13 48.18
C LYS A 65 13.99 -58.84 48.65
N THR A 66 15.31 -58.77 48.48
CA THR A 66 16.14 -57.57 48.74
C THR A 66 16.70 -56.98 47.47
N LYS A 67 17.28 -57.82 46.61
CA LYS A 67 17.90 -57.42 45.35
C LYS A 67 16.84 -57.24 44.25
N LYS A 68 17.09 -56.24 43.40
CA LYS A 68 16.24 -55.86 42.28
C LYS A 68 16.62 -56.76 41.09
N SER A 69 15.86 -57.82 40.83
CA SER A 69 16.13 -58.77 39.74
C SER A 69 15.31 -58.44 38.50
N LYS A 70 15.70 -59.01 37.35
CA LYS A 70 15.04 -58.82 36.05
C LYS A 70 13.56 -59.18 36.11
N GLU A 71 13.25 -60.29 36.77
CA GLU A 71 11.90 -60.82 36.94
C GLU A 71 11.03 -59.90 37.81
N ILE A 72 11.62 -59.27 38.84
CA ILE A 72 10.92 -58.31 39.72
C ILE A 72 10.61 -57.02 38.96
N LEU A 73 11.56 -56.49 38.19
CA LEU A 73 11.34 -55.27 37.39
C LEU A 73 10.26 -55.51 36.30
N ILE A 74 10.24 -56.70 35.69
CA ILE A 74 9.20 -57.10 34.73
C ILE A 74 7.82 -57.29 35.41
N ASP A 75 7.75 -57.90 36.59
CA ASP A 75 6.48 -58.01 37.35
C ASP A 75 5.93 -56.62 37.68
N PHE A 76 6.78 -55.71 38.16
CA PHE A 76 6.40 -54.34 38.49
C PHE A 76 5.92 -53.53 37.28
N ALA A 77 6.54 -53.67 36.10
CA ALA A 77 6.03 -53.08 34.86
C ALA A 77 4.62 -53.63 34.53
N LYS A 78 4.41 -54.94 34.71
CA LYS A 78 3.11 -55.65 34.55
C LYS A 78 2.13 -55.43 35.71
N ARG A 79 2.49 -54.65 36.74
CA ARG A 79 1.57 -54.12 37.76
C ARG A 79 1.05 -52.75 37.36
N ILE A 80 1.91 -51.85 36.88
CA ILE A 80 1.50 -50.50 36.44
C ILE A 80 0.46 -50.56 35.32
N THR A 81 0.57 -51.54 34.40
CA THR A 81 -0.44 -51.80 33.36
C THR A 81 -1.86 -51.98 33.91
N LYS A 82 -2.01 -52.38 35.18
CA LYS A 82 -3.29 -52.60 35.88
C LYS A 82 -3.71 -51.41 36.76
N ILE A 83 -2.89 -50.37 36.85
CA ILE A 83 -3.15 -49.15 37.62
C ILE A 83 -3.80 -48.06 36.73
N SER A 84 -3.59 -48.10 35.42
CA SER A 84 -4.45 -47.37 34.46
C SER A 84 -5.92 -47.76 34.65
N GLY A 85 -6.83 -46.79 34.53
CA GLY A 85 -8.26 -46.93 34.83
C GLY A 85 -8.63 -46.93 36.33
N THR A 86 -7.67 -47.01 37.25
CA THR A 86 -7.97 -46.94 38.69
C THR A 86 -8.21 -45.49 39.16
N LYS A 87 -8.92 -45.33 40.29
CA LYS A 87 -9.20 -44.04 40.95
C LYS A 87 -7.98 -43.35 41.59
N MET A 88 -6.77 -43.90 41.44
CA MET A 88 -5.55 -43.28 41.95
C MET A 88 -5.22 -42.01 41.14
N CYS A 89 -4.72 -40.94 41.76
CA CYS A 89 -4.53 -39.68 41.03
C CYS A 89 -3.33 -39.75 40.07
N TYR A 90 -3.36 -38.97 38.98
CA TYR A 90 -2.34 -39.03 37.92
C TYR A 90 -0.91 -38.86 38.46
N LYS A 91 -0.69 -37.90 39.37
CA LYS A 91 0.64 -37.66 39.97
C LYS A 91 1.17 -38.85 40.77
N GLN A 92 0.31 -39.62 41.45
CA GLN A 92 0.69 -40.89 42.10
C GLN A 92 0.98 -42.00 41.07
N LYS A 93 0.18 -42.09 40.00
CA LYS A 93 0.38 -43.06 38.90
C LYS A 93 1.74 -42.84 38.22
N THR A 94 2.03 -41.59 37.84
CA THR A 94 3.27 -41.18 37.17
C THR A 94 4.49 -41.34 38.07
N MET A 95 4.40 -41.07 39.38
CA MET A 95 5.51 -41.26 40.31
C MET A 95 5.96 -42.73 40.40
N LYS A 96 5.02 -43.68 40.48
CA LYS A 96 5.35 -45.12 40.49
C LYS A 96 6.00 -45.58 39.18
N SER A 97 5.57 -45.03 38.04
CA SER A 97 6.22 -45.28 36.75
C SER A 97 7.64 -44.71 36.70
N LYS A 98 7.83 -43.46 37.13
CA LYS A 98 9.14 -42.80 37.18
C LYS A 98 10.18 -43.58 37.97
N ILE A 99 9.88 -43.97 39.20
CA ILE A 99 10.82 -44.71 40.07
C ILE A 99 11.18 -46.08 39.47
N LEU A 100 10.25 -46.74 38.79
CA LEU A 100 10.54 -47.99 38.08
C LEU A 100 11.44 -47.77 36.86
N VAL A 101 11.18 -46.74 36.05
CA VAL A 101 11.98 -46.41 34.85
C VAL A 101 13.41 -46.02 35.23
N GLU A 102 13.58 -45.14 36.22
CA GLU A 102 14.90 -44.75 36.74
C GLU A 102 15.70 -45.97 37.22
N GLU A 103 15.06 -46.93 37.88
CA GLU A 103 15.73 -48.16 38.31
C GLU A 103 16.05 -49.10 37.14
N ILE A 104 15.16 -49.24 36.16
CA ILE A 104 15.39 -50.03 34.95
C ILE A 104 16.60 -49.49 34.18
N PHE A 105 16.73 -48.17 34.02
CA PHE A 105 17.90 -47.55 33.37
C PHE A 105 19.18 -47.79 34.18
N ASN A 106 19.13 -47.59 35.50
CA ASN A 106 20.24 -47.91 36.41
C ASN A 106 20.66 -49.39 36.34
N PHE A 107 19.71 -50.31 36.17
CA PHE A 107 19.96 -51.74 36.03
C PHE A 107 20.61 -52.07 34.68
N ILE A 108 20.08 -51.52 33.58
CA ILE A 108 20.61 -51.74 32.22
C ILE A 108 22.04 -51.22 32.08
N LYS A 109 22.36 -50.07 32.67
CA LYS A 109 23.73 -49.52 32.67
C LYS A 109 24.69 -50.37 33.51
N LYS A 110 24.28 -50.90 34.66
CA LYS A 110 25.17 -51.72 35.52
C LYS A 110 25.50 -53.11 34.94
N GLU A 111 24.65 -53.69 34.09
CA GLU A 111 24.89 -54.99 33.44
C GLU A 111 25.45 -54.86 31.99
N HIS A 112 26.39 -53.93 31.75
CA HIS A 112 26.89 -53.54 30.41
C HIS A 112 27.16 -54.67 29.39
N ILE A 113 27.62 -55.86 29.80
CA ILE A 113 28.05 -56.93 28.88
C ILE A 113 27.54 -58.33 29.31
N SER A 114 26.22 -58.55 29.34
CA SER A 114 25.65 -59.91 29.49
C SER A 114 24.71 -60.27 28.33
N THR A 115 24.83 -61.48 27.77
CA THR A 115 23.87 -61.99 26.78
C THR A 115 22.44 -62.03 27.34
N ASN A 116 22.33 -62.25 28.65
CA ASN A 116 21.10 -62.29 29.42
C ASN A 116 20.49 -60.90 29.72
N ILE A 117 20.98 -59.80 29.14
CA ILE A 117 20.26 -58.50 29.18
C ILE A 117 19.48 -58.20 27.90
N ARG A 118 19.81 -58.84 26.76
CA ARG A 118 19.06 -58.64 25.50
C ARG A 118 17.60 -59.08 25.62
N GLY A 119 17.34 -60.21 26.27
CA GLY A 119 15.98 -60.68 26.54
C GLY A 119 15.19 -59.72 27.44
N PHE A 120 15.80 -59.25 28.53
CA PHE A 120 15.20 -58.27 29.46
C PHE A 120 14.81 -56.96 28.74
N ILE A 121 15.71 -56.38 27.94
CA ILE A 121 15.43 -55.17 27.15
C ILE A 121 14.31 -55.41 26.13
N SER A 122 14.32 -56.57 25.45
CA SER A 122 13.29 -56.93 24.47
C SER A 122 11.91 -57.13 25.08
N GLU A 123 11.80 -57.55 26.35
CA GLU A 123 10.53 -57.64 27.04
C GLU A 123 10.08 -56.26 27.56
N ILE A 124 10.94 -55.57 28.32
CA ILE A 124 10.64 -54.25 28.90
C ILE A 124 10.16 -53.24 27.86
N ARG A 125 10.78 -53.18 26.67
CA ARG A 125 10.40 -52.19 25.63
C ARG A 125 8.97 -52.37 25.10
N THR A 126 8.39 -53.57 25.23
CA THR A 126 7.05 -53.89 24.73
C THR A 126 5.93 -53.67 25.75
N ILE A 127 6.26 -53.60 27.04
CA ILE A 127 5.27 -53.42 28.10
C ILE A 127 4.84 -51.95 28.12
N ALA A 128 3.52 -51.70 28.13
CA ALA A 128 2.97 -50.36 28.26
C ALA A 128 2.84 -49.97 29.75
N PHE A 129 3.87 -49.35 30.33
CA PHE A 129 3.92 -48.99 31.76
C PHE A 129 4.36 -47.54 32.04
N ILE A 130 4.50 -46.72 30.99
CA ILE A 130 4.93 -45.33 31.08
C ILE A 130 3.71 -44.42 30.92
N PHE A 131 3.53 -43.43 31.79
CA PHE A 131 2.50 -42.40 31.60
C PHE A 131 3.02 -41.30 30.68
N PRO A 132 2.20 -40.76 29.76
CA PRO A 132 2.64 -39.77 28.78
C PRO A 132 3.12 -38.46 29.43
N GLN A 133 3.86 -37.66 28.65
CA GLN A 133 4.27 -36.32 29.05
C GLN A 133 3.05 -35.46 29.45
N GLU A 134 3.10 -34.83 30.62
CA GLU A 134 2.05 -33.92 31.12
C GLU A 134 2.06 -32.63 30.26
N ILE A 135 0.91 -32.27 29.71
CA ILE A 135 0.72 -31.05 28.90
C ILE A 135 0.57 -29.87 29.86
N GLY A 136 1.43 -28.85 29.73
CA GLY A 136 1.38 -27.65 30.56
C GLY A 136 0.21 -26.72 30.22
N ASP A 137 -0.17 -25.85 31.17
CA ASP A 137 -1.27 -24.90 31.01
C ASP A 137 -1.06 -23.97 29.79
N GLU A 138 0.19 -23.59 29.50
CA GLU A 138 0.58 -22.75 28.36
C GLU A 138 0.24 -23.42 27.02
N PHE A 139 0.62 -24.69 26.81
CA PHE A 139 0.25 -25.48 25.62
C PHE A 139 -1.26 -25.73 25.56
N THR A 140 -1.88 -25.99 26.72
CA THR A 140 -3.33 -26.20 26.85
C THR A 140 -4.12 -24.95 26.45
N SER A 141 -3.56 -23.75 26.69
CA SER A 141 -4.15 -22.46 26.31
C SER A 141 -4.13 -22.18 24.80
N ILE A 142 -3.32 -22.92 24.03
CA ILE A 142 -3.33 -22.91 22.56
C ILE A 142 -4.22 -24.05 22.04
N HIS A 143 -3.99 -25.28 22.51
CA HIS A 143 -4.79 -26.44 22.13
C HIS A 143 -4.63 -27.56 23.19
N ALA A 144 -5.75 -27.99 23.79
CA ALA A 144 -5.77 -28.93 24.92
C ALA A 144 -5.06 -30.28 24.67
N GLY A 145 -4.98 -30.70 23.40
CA GLY A 145 -4.19 -31.86 22.97
C GLY A 145 -4.80 -33.21 23.37
N ILE A 146 -3.98 -34.26 23.35
CA ILE A 146 -4.44 -35.63 23.64
C ILE A 146 -4.14 -36.01 25.09
N SER A 147 -5.02 -35.57 26.01
CA SER A 147 -5.00 -36.01 27.40
C SER A 147 -5.50 -37.45 27.54
N GLY A 148 -4.78 -38.33 28.24
CA GLY A 148 -5.25 -39.70 28.49
C GLY A 148 -4.51 -40.45 29.59
N ASP A 149 -5.23 -41.35 30.27
CA ASP A 149 -4.68 -42.33 31.23
C ASP A 149 -4.09 -43.59 30.52
N THR A 150 -3.92 -43.49 29.20
CA THR A 150 -3.41 -44.53 28.29
C THR A 150 -1.91 -44.69 28.44
N LEU A 151 -1.47 -45.90 28.80
CA LEU A 151 -0.06 -46.19 29.02
C LEU A 151 0.72 -46.37 27.71
N MET A 152 1.91 -45.78 27.69
CA MET A 152 2.91 -45.91 26.64
C MET A 152 3.89 -47.04 26.94
N ARG A 153 4.43 -47.64 25.86
CA ARG A 153 5.59 -48.54 25.88
C ARG A 153 6.82 -47.78 25.35
N PHE A 154 8.02 -48.35 25.38
CA PHE A 154 9.16 -47.71 24.71
C PHE A 154 9.14 -47.93 23.19
N GLN A 155 8.86 -49.15 22.74
CA GLN A 155 8.95 -49.52 21.31
C GLN A 155 7.82 -48.88 20.49
N GLY A 156 8.19 -48.02 19.54
CA GLY A 156 7.25 -47.29 18.69
C GLY A 156 6.50 -46.22 19.47
N SER A 157 7.24 -45.40 20.22
CA SER A 157 6.73 -44.24 20.94
C SER A 157 7.75 -43.11 20.83
N LEU A 158 7.25 -41.89 20.68
CA LEU A 158 8.02 -40.72 20.31
C LEU A 158 8.73 -40.06 21.51
N SER A 159 9.96 -39.59 21.28
CA SER A 159 10.78 -38.88 22.26
C SER A 159 10.14 -37.59 22.80
N ALA A 160 10.35 -37.31 24.10
CA ALA A 160 9.96 -36.08 24.78
C ALA A 160 10.43 -34.81 24.02
N ASN A 161 11.63 -34.88 23.43
CA ASN A 161 12.32 -33.76 22.78
C ASN A 161 11.60 -33.23 21.52
N ARG A 162 10.52 -33.87 21.08
CA ARG A 162 9.68 -33.45 19.94
C ARG A 162 8.24 -33.09 20.32
N PHE A 163 7.91 -33.04 21.61
CA PHE A 163 6.58 -32.66 22.13
C PHE A 163 6.00 -31.38 21.49
N HIS A 164 6.85 -30.34 21.33
CA HIS A 164 6.47 -29.03 20.78
C HIS A 164 6.00 -29.03 19.31
N ILE A 165 6.09 -30.16 18.59
CA ILE A 165 5.62 -30.29 17.21
C ILE A 165 4.61 -31.42 17.00
N VAL A 166 4.04 -32.00 18.08
CA VAL A 166 3.04 -33.09 17.98
C VAL A 166 1.94 -33.13 19.06
N TRP A 167 1.98 -32.32 20.13
CA TRP A 167 1.13 -32.55 21.33
C TRP A 167 -0.40 -32.56 21.09
N THR A 168 -0.83 -32.08 19.91
CA THR A 168 -2.23 -32.07 19.47
C THR A 168 -2.65 -33.31 18.66
N VAL A 169 -1.74 -34.24 18.37
CA VAL A 169 -1.94 -35.40 17.46
C VAL A 169 -1.44 -36.72 18.05
N GLU A 170 -0.35 -36.72 18.84
CA GLU A 170 0.14 -37.93 19.52
C GLU A 170 0.82 -37.62 20.87
N PRO A 171 0.71 -38.53 21.86
CA PRO A 171 1.41 -38.38 23.14
C PRO A 171 2.90 -38.76 23.01
N THR A 172 3.78 -37.98 23.64
CA THR A 172 5.21 -38.31 23.74
C THR A 172 5.57 -38.96 25.07
N LEU A 173 6.67 -39.72 25.07
CA LEU A 173 7.27 -40.22 26.31
C LEU A 173 7.68 -39.04 27.21
N PRO A 174 7.56 -39.18 28.54
CA PRO A 174 7.92 -38.13 29.49
C PRO A 174 9.43 -38.00 29.64
N THR A 175 9.90 -36.83 30.09
CA THR A 175 11.34 -36.54 30.26
C THR A 175 12.09 -37.52 31.16
N TYR A 176 11.45 -38.09 32.20
CA TYR A 176 12.07 -39.10 33.07
C TYR A 176 12.31 -40.46 32.39
N ALA A 177 11.74 -40.67 31.21
CA ALA A 177 11.91 -41.87 30.39
C ALA A 177 12.89 -41.65 29.21
N MET A 178 13.61 -40.52 29.17
CA MET A 178 14.65 -40.23 28.18
C MET A 178 16.04 -40.58 28.73
N ASP A 179 16.86 -41.22 27.89
CA ASP A 179 18.26 -41.57 28.18
C ASP A 179 18.96 -41.93 26.85
N ASP A 180 19.85 -41.06 26.36
CA ASP A 180 20.34 -41.09 24.97
C ASP A 180 21.09 -42.40 24.60
N GLU A 181 21.75 -43.04 25.57
CA GLU A 181 22.43 -44.33 25.37
C GLU A 181 21.42 -45.48 25.17
N LEU A 182 20.20 -45.33 25.72
CA LEU A 182 19.20 -46.38 25.78
C LEU A 182 18.06 -46.22 24.76
N MET A 183 17.76 -45.02 24.25
CA MET A 183 16.67 -44.79 23.28
C MET A 183 16.73 -45.73 22.08
N ASN A 184 17.88 -45.82 21.42
CA ASN A 184 18.10 -46.72 20.28
C ASN A 184 17.96 -48.21 20.67
N ARG A 185 18.38 -48.60 21.88
CA ARG A 185 18.27 -49.98 22.39
C ARG A 185 16.83 -50.36 22.74
N LEU A 186 16.02 -49.38 23.09
CA LEU A 186 14.60 -49.52 23.47
C LEU A 186 13.64 -49.34 22.28
N HIS A 187 14.14 -48.96 21.09
CA HIS A 187 13.34 -48.65 19.90
C HIS A 187 12.34 -47.49 20.11
N VAL A 188 12.79 -46.45 20.82
CA VAL A 188 12.10 -45.15 20.90
C VAL A 188 12.30 -44.40 19.59
N GLU A 189 11.25 -43.73 19.11
CA GLU A 189 11.30 -42.97 17.86
C GLU A 189 11.78 -41.53 18.12
N LEU A 190 12.74 -41.06 17.31
CA LEU A 190 13.45 -39.80 17.52
C LEU A 190 12.97 -38.65 16.60
N ARG A 191 12.11 -38.98 15.63
CA ARG A 191 11.45 -38.04 14.70
C ARG A 191 9.98 -38.44 14.57
N PRO A 192 9.02 -37.51 14.64
CA PRO A 192 7.62 -37.78 14.32
C PRO A 192 7.41 -37.99 12.82
N SER A 193 6.27 -38.58 12.46
CA SER A 193 5.84 -38.68 11.06
C SER A 193 5.48 -37.31 10.47
N GLU A 194 5.66 -37.16 9.16
CA GLU A 194 5.39 -35.90 8.46
C GLU A 194 3.89 -35.56 8.49
N GLU A 195 3.02 -36.57 8.44
CA GLU A 195 1.57 -36.41 8.58
C GLU A 195 1.17 -36.03 10.03
N SER A 196 1.87 -36.53 11.04
CA SER A 196 1.68 -36.10 12.44
C SER A 196 1.96 -34.61 12.61
N VAL A 197 3.10 -34.11 12.09
CA VAL A 197 3.49 -32.70 12.26
C VAL A 197 2.67 -31.78 11.35
N LEU A 198 2.28 -32.24 10.15
CA LEU A 198 1.32 -31.52 9.32
C LEU A 198 -0.01 -31.34 10.06
N LYS A 199 -0.60 -32.42 10.59
CA LYS A 199 -1.88 -32.35 11.29
C LYS A 199 -1.78 -31.56 12.60
N HIS A 200 -0.61 -31.56 13.23
CA HIS A 200 -0.32 -30.71 14.37
C HIS A 200 -0.34 -29.23 13.98
N THR A 201 0.33 -28.88 12.88
CA THR A 201 0.37 -27.51 12.32
C THR A 201 -1.04 -27.02 11.98
N GLU A 202 -1.86 -27.84 11.33
CA GLU A 202 -3.28 -27.53 11.08
C GLU A 202 -4.04 -27.19 12.39
N ASN A 203 -3.94 -28.06 13.41
CA ASN A 203 -4.66 -27.89 14.67
C ASN A 203 -4.20 -26.62 15.45
N VAL A 204 -2.90 -26.32 15.43
CA VAL A 204 -2.33 -25.13 16.10
C VAL A 204 -2.74 -23.84 15.38
N CYS A 205 -2.52 -23.76 14.07
CA CYS A 205 -2.85 -22.56 13.28
C CYS A 205 -4.37 -22.28 13.30
N ALA A 206 -5.22 -23.31 13.22
CA ALA A 206 -6.66 -23.15 13.29
C ALA A 206 -7.16 -22.63 14.65
N SER A 207 -6.56 -23.11 15.76
CA SER A 207 -6.93 -22.65 17.10
C SER A 207 -6.50 -21.20 17.35
N LEU A 208 -5.28 -20.84 16.94
CA LEU A 208 -4.74 -19.47 17.10
C LEU A 208 -5.48 -18.45 16.23
N SER A 209 -5.89 -18.83 15.02
CA SER A 209 -6.66 -17.97 14.10
C SER A 209 -8.02 -17.53 14.65
N LEU A 210 -8.53 -18.16 15.72
CA LEU A 210 -9.80 -17.81 16.36
C LEU A 210 -9.65 -16.93 17.61
N SER A 211 -8.46 -16.84 18.22
CA SER A 211 -8.27 -16.15 19.52
C SER A 211 -6.79 -15.89 19.85
N LEU A 212 -6.13 -14.96 19.15
CA LEU A 212 -4.83 -14.43 19.60
C LEU A 212 -5.00 -13.43 20.77
N LYS A 213 -4.22 -13.60 21.84
CA LYS A 213 -4.21 -12.74 23.03
C LYS A 213 -2.83 -12.17 23.27
N ASP A 214 -2.75 -10.88 23.60
CA ASP A 214 -1.51 -10.09 23.61
C ASP A 214 -0.36 -10.67 24.44
N ASN A 215 -0.66 -11.43 25.51
CA ASN A 215 0.33 -12.01 26.41
C ASN A 215 0.96 -13.34 25.90
N GLN A 216 0.54 -13.89 24.75
CA GLN A 216 0.97 -15.21 24.26
C GLN A 216 2.01 -15.19 23.13
N ASN A 217 2.26 -14.05 22.48
CA ASN A 217 2.99 -13.97 21.20
C ASN A 217 4.38 -14.62 21.22
N VAL A 218 5.20 -14.39 22.26
CA VAL A 218 6.57 -14.95 22.36
C VAL A 218 6.58 -16.48 22.46
N PHE A 219 5.56 -17.07 23.10
CA PHE A 219 5.42 -18.52 23.23
C PHE A 219 4.93 -19.16 21.92
N VAL A 220 4.01 -18.48 21.21
CA VAL A 220 3.60 -18.85 19.85
C VAL A 220 4.78 -18.81 18.87
N GLU A 221 5.58 -17.74 18.91
CA GLU A 221 6.79 -17.58 18.08
C GLU A 221 7.75 -18.76 18.24
N SER A 222 8.03 -19.19 19.48
CA SER A 222 8.91 -20.34 19.76
C SER A 222 8.36 -21.68 19.26
N ILE A 223 7.04 -21.89 19.30
CA ILE A 223 6.40 -23.10 18.76
C ILE A 223 6.48 -23.13 17.23
N MET A 224 6.16 -22.00 16.59
CA MET A 224 6.22 -21.89 15.13
C MET A 224 7.66 -22.06 14.61
N GLU A 225 8.66 -21.56 15.34
CA GLU A 225 10.08 -21.76 15.00
C GLU A 225 10.48 -23.25 14.96
N GLU A 226 10.03 -24.07 15.92
CA GLU A 226 10.28 -25.53 15.92
C GLU A 226 9.54 -26.25 14.79
N ILE A 227 8.32 -25.83 14.45
CA ILE A 227 7.57 -26.34 13.29
C ILE A 227 8.32 -26.01 11.98
N TYR A 228 8.78 -24.76 11.80
CA TYR A 228 9.54 -24.37 10.62
C TYR A 228 10.90 -25.09 10.53
N LYS A 229 11.61 -25.29 11.65
CA LYS A 229 12.85 -26.08 11.71
C LYS A 229 12.63 -27.52 11.23
N TYR A 230 11.53 -28.16 11.62
CA TYR A 230 11.20 -29.52 11.18
C TYR A 230 11.02 -29.58 9.66
N PHE A 231 10.14 -28.75 9.08
CA PHE A 231 9.88 -28.75 7.63
C PHE A 231 11.09 -28.28 6.80
N ASN A 232 11.89 -27.32 7.30
CA ASN A 232 13.13 -26.88 6.64
C ASN A 232 14.25 -27.95 6.71
N THR A 233 14.16 -28.89 7.64
CA THR A 233 15.04 -30.07 7.66
C THR A 233 14.61 -31.09 6.61
N ILE A 234 13.30 -31.30 6.43
CA ILE A 234 12.75 -32.20 5.40
C ILE A 234 13.00 -31.64 4.00
N SER A 235 12.94 -30.31 3.81
CA SER A 235 13.11 -29.64 2.51
C SER A 235 14.51 -29.75 1.86
N GLN A 236 15.42 -30.51 2.47
CA GLN A 236 16.76 -30.82 1.94
C GLN A 236 16.82 -32.23 1.34
N SER A 237 15.84 -33.08 1.69
CA SER A 237 15.42 -34.25 0.91
C SER A 237 14.29 -33.84 -0.05
N GLU A 238 14.01 -34.68 -1.05
CA GLU A 238 12.94 -34.44 -2.02
C GLU A 238 11.57 -34.46 -1.32
N PHE A 239 10.92 -33.31 -1.23
CA PHE A 239 9.56 -33.20 -0.70
C PHE A 239 8.57 -33.99 -1.56
N GLU A 240 7.69 -34.79 -0.95
CA GLU A 240 6.47 -35.21 -1.63
C GLU A 240 5.65 -33.97 -2.01
N VAL A 241 5.34 -33.82 -3.29
CA VAL A 241 4.55 -32.69 -3.83
C VAL A 241 3.19 -32.57 -3.12
N GLY A 242 2.63 -33.69 -2.64
CA GLY A 242 1.42 -33.73 -1.84
C GLY A 242 1.53 -33.02 -0.48
N LEU A 243 2.70 -33.06 0.17
CA LEU A 243 2.92 -32.39 1.47
C LEU A 243 3.03 -30.88 1.31
N LEU A 244 3.83 -30.40 0.34
CA LEU A 244 3.94 -28.97 0.02
C LEU A 244 2.58 -28.35 -0.33
N ARG A 245 1.76 -29.06 -1.13
CA ARG A 245 0.40 -28.63 -1.49
C ARG A 245 -0.56 -28.55 -0.30
N LYS A 246 -0.41 -29.42 0.71
CA LYS A 246 -1.20 -29.32 1.96
C LYS A 246 -0.71 -28.11 2.77
N LEU A 247 0.61 -27.99 2.98
CA LEU A 247 1.22 -26.89 3.75
C LEU A 247 0.87 -25.50 3.21
N SER A 248 0.94 -25.26 1.90
CA SER A 248 0.70 -23.92 1.32
C SER A 248 -0.74 -23.43 1.49
N SER A 249 -1.70 -24.32 1.76
CA SER A 249 -3.10 -23.98 2.05
C SER A 249 -3.34 -23.44 3.47
N ILE A 250 -2.43 -23.74 4.40
CA ILE A 250 -2.53 -23.40 5.83
C ILE A 250 -2.08 -21.94 6.04
N PRO A 251 -2.79 -21.12 6.82
CA PRO A 251 -2.28 -19.84 7.29
C PRO A 251 -1.18 -20.08 8.34
N LEU A 252 0.02 -20.39 7.87
CA LEU A 252 1.13 -20.89 8.69
C LEU A 252 2.08 -19.80 9.20
N VAL A 253 2.06 -18.59 8.64
CA VAL A 253 2.97 -17.50 9.01
C VAL A 253 2.30 -16.59 10.03
N HIS A 254 2.81 -16.57 11.26
CA HIS A 254 2.41 -15.60 12.28
C HIS A 254 2.94 -14.19 11.95
N VAL A 255 2.10 -13.16 11.99
CA VAL A 255 2.50 -11.76 11.83
C VAL A 255 2.17 -10.96 13.09
N LYS A 256 3.19 -10.81 13.93
CA LYS A 256 3.14 -10.15 15.25
C LYS A 256 2.54 -8.74 15.21
N LYS A 257 2.95 -7.92 14.23
CA LYS A 257 2.48 -6.53 13.99
C LYS A 257 0.95 -6.44 13.85
N HIS A 258 0.37 -7.41 13.15
CA HIS A 258 -1.04 -7.43 12.76
C HIS A 258 -1.86 -8.47 13.54
N LYS A 259 -1.28 -9.11 14.58
CA LYS A 259 -1.88 -10.13 15.45
C LYS A 259 -2.67 -11.22 14.69
N THR A 260 -2.11 -11.71 13.58
CA THR A 260 -2.82 -12.61 12.66
C THR A 260 -1.91 -13.69 12.09
N PHE A 261 -2.51 -14.72 11.50
CA PHE A 261 -1.84 -15.77 10.74
C PHE A 261 -2.21 -15.66 9.25
N VAL A 262 -1.22 -15.77 8.37
CA VAL A 262 -1.41 -15.69 6.91
C VAL A 262 -0.72 -16.85 6.20
N ARG A 263 -1.14 -17.13 4.95
CA ARG A 263 -0.44 -18.10 4.09
C ARG A 263 0.88 -17.54 3.60
N ALA A 264 1.82 -18.43 3.27
CA ALA A 264 3.08 -18.05 2.64
C ALA A 264 2.88 -17.33 1.28
N GLU A 265 1.78 -17.60 0.55
CA GLU A 265 1.42 -16.88 -0.68
C GLU A 265 0.96 -15.41 -0.48
N ASN A 266 0.63 -15.00 0.76
CA ASN A 266 0.18 -13.64 1.09
C ASN A 266 1.31 -12.73 1.65
N ILE A 267 2.51 -13.29 1.87
CA ILE A 267 3.68 -12.51 2.30
C ILE A 267 4.63 -12.26 1.14
N VAL A 268 5.32 -11.12 1.18
CA VAL A 268 6.41 -10.78 0.27
C VAL A 268 7.62 -10.29 1.04
N LYS A 269 8.83 -10.65 0.59
CA LYS A 269 10.06 -10.30 1.30
C LYS A 269 10.25 -8.77 1.45
N ASN A 270 10.05 -8.04 0.35
CA ASN A 270 10.26 -6.60 0.25
C ASN A 270 8.95 -5.88 -0.12
N ALA A 271 8.10 -5.59 0.87
CA ALA A 271 7.05 -4.58 0.76
C ALA A 271 7.47 -3.32 1.55
N THR A 272 7.09 -2.14 1.05
CA THR A 272 7.04 -0.93 1.87
C THR A 272 5.74 -0.90 2.66
N SER A 273 5.69 -0.17 3.78
CA SER A 273 4.47 0.01 4.58
C SER A 273 3.28 0.55 3.78
N GLU A 274 3.54 1.38 2.77
CA GLU A 274 2.54 1.93 1.84
C GLU A 274 1.94 0.88 0.88
N ARG A 275 2.57 -0.31 0.76
CA ARG A 275 2.16 -1.43 -0.10
C ARG A 275 1.57 -2.62 0.69
N GLU A 276 1.46 -2.53 2.01
CA GLU A 276 0.73 -3.54 2.79
C GLU A 276 -0.79 -3.39 2.63
N ILE A 277 -1.47 -4.52 2.45
CA ILE A 277 -2.93 -4.64 2.32
C ILE A 277 -3.36 -5.81 3.20
N VAL A 278 -3.49 -5.57 4.50
CA VAL A 278 -3.72 -6.61 5.52
C VAL A 278 -5.14 -7.18 5.39
N PRO A 279 -5.36 -8.52 5.43
CA PRO A 279 -4.40 -9.62 5.60
C PRO A 279 -3.90 -10.27 4.29
N TYR A 280 -4.16 -9.64 3.13
CA TYR A 280 -3.99 -10.23 1.80
C TYR A 280 -2.58 -10.06 1.20
N LEU A 281 -1.87 -8.97 1.56
CA LEU A 281 -0.49 -8.70 1.16
C LEU A 281 0.26 -8.03 2.32
N ILE A 282 1.30 -8.69 2.85
CA ILE A 282 2.04 -8.23 4.04
C ILE A 282 3.56 -8.37 3.82
N GLN A 283 4.38 -7.52 4.43
CA GLN A 283 5.82 -7.75 4.49
C GLN A 283 6.13 -9.03 5.31
N ALA A 284 7.04 -9.87 4.81
CA ALA A 284 7.48 -11.07 5.51
C ALA A 284 8.16 -10.71 6.85
N PRO A 285 7.83 -11.38 7.98
CA PRO A 285 8.43 -11.08 9.28
C PRO A 285 9.94 -11.40 9.30
N GLU A 286 10.76 -10.40 9.60
CA GLU A 286 12.24 -10.50 9.57
C GLU A 286 12.77 -11.55 10.56
N GLU A 287 12.07 -11.77 11.68
CA GLU A 287 12.35 -12.83 12.64
C GLU A 287 12.34 -14.24 12.02
N TYR A 288 11.67 -14.44 10.88
CA TYR A 288 11.60 -15.70 10.16
C TYR A 288 12.47 -15.76 8.89
N ALA A 289 13.39 -14.81 8.71
CA ALA A 289 14.35 -14.81 7.61
C ALA A 289 15.10 -16.15 7.38
N PRO A 290 15.49 -16.93 8.42
CA PRO A 290 16.10 -18.26 8.23
C PRO A 290 15.20 -19.28 7.51
N PHE A 291 13.88 -19.07 7.51
CA PHE A 291 12.87 -19.95 6.93
C PHE A 291 12.33 -19.44 5.59
N TYR A 292 12.83 -18.31 5.06
CA TYR A 292 12.40 -17.76 3.77
C TYR A 292 12.59 -18.72 2.59
N LYS A 293 13.53 -19.69 2.67
CA LYS A 293 13.63 -20.78 1.67
C LYS A 293 12.38 -21.68 1.68
N LEU A 294 11.89 -22.05 2.87
CA LEU A 294 10.66 -22.82 3.02
C LEU A 294 9.44 -22.00 2.58
N PHE A 295 9.35 -20.72 2.96
CA PHE A 295 8.22 -19.88 2.56
C PHE A 295 8.15 -19.64 1.04
N ARG A 296 9.28 -19.53 0.34
CA ARG A 296 9.32 -19.48 -1.13
C ARG A 296 8.76 -20.76 -1.77
N LEU A 297 9.10 -21.95 -1.23
CA LEU A 297 8.51 -23.23 -1.67
C LEU A 297 6.99 -23.33 -1.42
N LEU A 298 6.46 -22.48 -0.54
CA LEU A 298 5.04 -22.42 -0.18
C LEU A 298 4.30 -21.21 -0.78
N GLY A 299 4.98 -20.39 -1.60
CA GLY A 299 4.36 -19.32 -2.40
C GLY A 299 4.87 -17.89 -2.17
N MET A 300 5.78 -17.64 -1.21
CA MET A 300 6.29 -16.29 -0.95
C MET A 300 7.15 -15.77 -2.11
N THR A 301 6.87 -14.56 -2.60
CA THR A 301 7.69 -13.86 -3.59
C THR A 301 8.62 -12.82 -2.92
N ASP A 302 9.70 -12.42 -3.61
CA ASP A 302 10.61 -11.41 -3.06
C ASP A 302 10.04 -9.97 -3.16
N THR A 303 9.17 -9.72 -4.14
CA THR A 303 8.41 -8.47 -4.34
C THR A 303 6.96 -8.78 -4.71
N PRO A 304 6.01 -7.83 -4.55
CA PRO A 304 4.68 -7.94 -5.16
C PRO A 304 4.75 -8.07 -6.68
N THR A 305 3.89 -8.90 -7.26
CA THR A 305 3.79 -9.13 -8.72
C THR A 305 2.37 -8.82 -9.22
N ILE A 306 2.17 -8.78 -10.54
CA ILE A 306 0.84 -8.72 -11.19
C ILE A 306 -0.08 -9.81 -10.60
N LYS A 307 0.40 -11.05 -10.52
CA LYS A 307 -0.32 -12.19 -9.94
C LYS A 307 -0.63 -12.02 -8.45
N THR A 308 0.24 -11.35 -7.70
CA THR A 308 0.01 -11.01 -6.28
C THR A 308 -1.17 -10.05 -6.13
N TYR A 309 -1.16 -8.91 -6.82
CA TYR A 309 -2.25 -7.91 -6.70
C TYR A 309 -3.59 -8.42 -7.25
N ALA A 310 -3.58 -9.17 -8.36
CA ALA A 310 -4.79 -9.78 -8.89
C ALA A 310 -5.35 -10.88 -7.95
N LYS A 311 -4.50 -11.64 -7.25
CA LYS A 311 -4.94 -12.53 -6.15
C LYS A 311 -5.57 -11.75 -5.00
N VAL A 312 -5.00 -10.62 -4.58
CA VAL A 312 -5.57 -9.75 -3.54
C VAL A 312 -7.00 -9.33 -3.91
N LEU A 313 -7.20 -8.81 -5.13
CA LEU A 313 -8.52 -8.43 -5.64
C LEU A 313 -9.51 -9.60 -5.71
N LEU A 314 -9.02 -10.80 -6.07
CA LEU A 314 -9.80 -12.04 -6.05
C LEU A 314 -10.14 -12.52 -4.61
N TYR A 315 -9.32 -12.24 -3.60
CA TYR A 315 -9.65 -12.52 -2.20
C TYR A 315 -10.73 -11.55 -1.68
N PHE A 316 -10.61 -10.24 -1.93
CA PHE A 316 -11.70 -9.29 -1.61
C PHE A 316 -13.03 -9.71 -2.26
N TYR A 317 -12.99 -10.15 -3.52
CA TYR A 317 -14.18 -10.66 -4.21
C TYR A 317 -14.76 -11.95 -3.61
N LYS A 318 -13.93 -12.82 -3.04
CA LYS A 318 -14.36 -14.06 -2.38
C LYS A 318 -14.92 -13.81 -0.98
N ASP A 319 -14.34 -12.88 -0.24
CA ASP A 319 -14.71 -12.59 1.15
C ASP A 319 -15.91 -11.64 1.24
N PHE A 320 -16.09 -10.71 0.28
CA PHE A 320 -17.14 -9.70 0.29
C PHE A 320 -18.14 -9.79 -0.89
N GLY A 321 -17.87 -10.61 -1.91
CA GLY A 321 -18.80 -10.93 -3.01
C GLY A 321 -19.06 -9.82 -4.03
N LYS A 322 -20.12 -9.97 -4.85
CA LYS A 322 -20.62 -8.95 -5.81
C LYS A 322 -21.35 -7.77 -5.10
N GLY A 323 -21.04 -7.51 -3.82
CA GLY A 323 -21.61 -6.43 -3.02
C GLY A 323 -21.01 -5.06 -3.34
N ARG A 324 -21.53 -4.01 -2.70
CA ARG A 324 -20.93 -2.68 -2.67
C ARG A 324 -19.94 -2.59 -1.52
N LEU A 325 -18.72 -2.15 -1.78
CA LEU A 325 -17.64 -2.04 -0.80
C LEU A 325 -17.91 -0.91 0.21
N HIS A 326 -17.45 -1.11 1.45
CA HIS A 326 -17.37 -0.07 2.47
C HIS A 326 -16.09 0.78 2.30
N ILE A 327 -16.06 1.98 2.89
CA ILE A 327 -14.98 2.98 2.69
C ILE A 327 -13.57 2.39 2.96
N GLU A 328 -13.39 1.69 4.09
CA GLU A 328 -12.11 1.04 4.44
C GLU A 328 -11.68 -0.04 3.43
N GLN A 329 -12.65 -0.72 2.80
CA GLN A 329 -12.40 -1.73 1.77
C GLN A 329 -12.06 -1.08 0.43
N ILE A 330 -12.70 0.06 0.09
CA ILE A 330 -12.41 0.85 -1.11
C ILE A 330 -10.94 1.29 -1.08
N GLU A 331 -10.45 1.86 0.03
CA GLU A 331 -9.04 2.24 0.15
C GLU A 331 -8.06 1.07 -0.09
N GLN A 332 -8.39 -0.12 0.41
CA GLN A 332 -7.55 -1.31 0.27
C GLN A 332 -7.58 -1.87 -1.16
N VAL A 333 -8.75 -1.85 -1.80
CA VAL A 333 -8.94 -2.21 -3.20
C VAL A 333 -8.26 -1.21 -4.14
N GLU A 334 -8.32 0.09 -3.86
CA GLU A 334 -7.59 1.12 -4.62
C GLU A 334 -6.08 0.95 -4.48
N LYS A 335 -5.55 0.61 -3.29
CA LYS A 335 -4.13 0.25 -3.10
C LYS A 335 -3.75 -0.97 -3.95
N ALA A 336 -4.61 -1.99 -4.02
CA ALA A 336 -4.37 -3.19 -4.85
C ALA A 336 -4.42 -2.88 -6.36
N ILE A 337 -5.39 -2.08 -6.83
CA ILE A 337 -5.50 -1.65 -8.23
C ILE A 337 -4.30 -0.77 -8.61
N LYS A 338 -3.91 0.20 -7.76
CA LYS A 338 -2.72 1.03 -7.97
C LYS A 338 -1.45 0.19 -8.09
N GLY A 339 -1.30 -0.83 -7.24
CA GLY A 339 -0.20 -1.79 -7.29
C GLY A 339 -0.19 -2.59 -8.59
N LEU A 340 -1.33 -3.14 -9.01
CA LEU A 340 -1.50 -3.87 -10.28
C LEU A 340 -1.12 -2.99 -11.48
N VAL A 341 -1.67 -1.78 -11.55
CA VAL A 341 -1.44 -0.82 -12.64
C VAL A 341 0.04 -0.40 -12.71
N GLN A 342 0.69 -0.11 -11.58
CA GLN A 342 2.12 0.18 -11.56
C GLN A 342 2.99 -0.98 -12.10
N MET A 343 2.60 -2.23 -11.83
CA MET A 343 3.36 -3.39 -12.34
C MET A 343 3.16 -3.60 -13.85
N LEU A 344 1.93 -3.41 -14.35
CA LEU A 344 1.63 -3.44 -15.79
C LEU A 344 2.33 -2.30 -16.56
N GLN A 345 2.56 -1.16 -15.91
CA GLN A 345 3.38 -0.07 -16.47
C GLN A 345 4.87 -0.43 -16.52
N THR A 346 5.43 -1.05 -15.48
CA THR A 346 6.86 -1.46 -15.52
C THR A 346 7.16 -2.50 -16.60
N THR A 347 6.22 -3.40 -16.90
CA THR A 347 6.34 -4.35 -18.03
C THR A 347 6.29 -3.69 -19.41
N MET A 348 6.15 -2.37 -19.53
CA MET A 348 6.29 -1.65 -20.80
C MET A 348 7.74 -1.28 -21.16
N VAL A 349 8.70 -1.49 -20.25
CA VAL A 349 10.09 -1.01 -20.41
C VAL A 349 11.05 -2.10 -20.93
N ASP A 350 10.81 -3.38 -20.60
CA ASP A 350 11.72 -4.48 -20.97
C ASP A 350 11.68 -4.87 -22.46
N GLU A 351 10.65 -4.45 -23.23
CA GLU A 351 10.48 -4.83 -24.65
C GLU A 351 11.43 -4.08 -25.61
N SER A 352 12.24 -3.11 -25.14
CA SER A 352 13.12 -2.30 -25.98
C SER A 352 14.60 -2.69 -25.99
N GLN A 353 14.99 -3.86 -25.45
CA GLN A 353 16.39 -4.34 -25.46
C GLN A 353 16.53 -5.84 -25.75
N ILE A 354 16.10 -6.28 -26.95
CA ILE A 354 16.53 -7.56 -27.55
C ILE A 354 16.82 -7.33 -29.05
N ASP A 355 18.09 -7.10 -29.40
CA ASP A 355 18.87 -8.01 -30.26
C ASP A 355 20.29 -7.46 -30.55
N VAL A 356 21.16 -8.33 -31.05
CA VAL A 356 22.58 -8.09 -31.46
C VAL A 356 23.55 -7.90 -30.26
N ASP A 357 24.69 -8.59 -30.15
CA ASP A 357 25.39 -9.45 -31.13
C ASP A 357 25.81 -10.83 -30.58
N GLU A 358 26.07 -11.78 -31.48
CA GLU A 358 26.62 -13.10 -31.15
C GLU A 358 28.15 -13.12 -31.20
N SER A 359 28.76 -13.90 -30.29
CA SER A 359 30.11 -14.48 -30.42
C SER A 359 31.32 -13.53 -30.51
N GLN A 360 32.18 -13.63 -29.49
CA GLN A 360 33.54 -14.08 -29.79
C GLN A 360 34.11 -14.90 -28.63
N THR A 361 35.05 -15.79 -28.97
CA THR A 361 35.56 -16.86 -28.12
C THR A 361 37.05 -16.68 -27.80
N GLU A 362 37.62 -17.64 -27.07
CA GLU A 362 39.06 -17.80 -26.79
C GLU A 362 39.65 -16.85 -25.73
N SER A 363 40.66 -17.24 -24.94
CA SER A 363 40.95 -18.55 -24.33
C SER A 363 41.99 -18.33 -23.20
N ASP A 364 42.04 -19.24 -22.21
CA ASP A 364 43.25 -20.04 -21.92
C ASP A 364 43.17 -20.78 -20.57
N GLU A 365 43.36 -22.10 -20.67
CA GLU A 365 44.16 -23.01 -19.83
C GLU A 365 44.41 -22.75 -18.31
N SER A 366 44.40 -23.77 -17.44
CA SER A 366 44.00 -25.19 -17.57
C SER A 366 44.03 -25.92 -16.20
N GLN A 367 43.64 -27.21 -16.20
CA GLN A 367 43.97 -28.25 -15.19
C GLN A 367 43.22 -28.20 -13.82
N THR A 368 42.79 -29.31 -13.22
CA THR A 368 42.92 -30.76 -13.59
C THR A 368 41.77 -31.63 -13.06
N GLU A 369 41.46 -32.69 -13.81
CA GLU A 369 41.03 -34.05 -13.37
C GLU A 369 39.96 -34.20 -12.26
N SER A 370 38.87 -34.90 -12.50
CA SER A 370 38.95 -36.36 -12.79
C SER A 370 37.68 -36.91 -13.46
N ASP A 371 37.88 -37.87 -14.36
CA ASP A 371 36.83 -38.56 -15.11
C ASP A 371 36.15 -39.67 -14.29
N GLU A 372 34.92 -40.03 -14.68
CA GLU A 372 34.73 -41.29 -15.42
C GLU A 372 33.43 -41.24 -16.24
N SER A 373 33.53 -41.57 -17.53
CA SER A 373 32.39 -41.68 -18.44
C SER A 373 31.77 -43.08 -18.36
N TRP A 374 30.50 -43.21 -18.75
CA TRP A 374 30.05 -44.31 -19.60
C TRP A 374 29.00 -43.77 -20.59
N ASN A 375 28.98 -44.38 -21.77
CA ASN A 375 28.39 -43.83 -22.99
C ASN A 375 27.14 -44.63 -23.43
N ASP A 376 26.42 -44.09 -24.42
CA ASP A 376 25.51 -44.83 -25.35
C ASP A 376 24.31 -45.61 -24.76
N SER A 377 23.11 -45.63 -25.32
CA SER A 377 22.51 -44.98 -26.48
C SER A 377 21.04 -45.46 -26.58
N ASP A 378 20.30 -44.82 -27.50
CA ASP A 378 19.39 -45.45 -28.45
C ASP A 378 17.87 -45.65 -28.21
N GLU A 379 17.20 -45.28 -29.31
CA GLU A 379 15.92 -45.73 -29.88
C GLU A 379 14.57 -45.41 -29.22
N ARG A 380 13.86 -44.46 -29.89
CA ARG A 380 12.50 -44.58 -30.47
C ARG A 380 11.31 -44.76 -29.47
N GLN A 381 10.13 -44.18 -29.72
CA GLN A 381 9.45 -44.11 -31.02
C GLN A 381 8.43 -42.95 -31.11
N THR A 382 7.95 -42.71 -32.33
CA THR A 382 7.05 -41.62 -32.75
C THR A 382 5.57 -42.01 -32.72
N GLU A 383 4.71 -41.05 -32.39
CA GLU A 383 3.34 -40.84 -32.94
C GLU A 383 2.79 -39.55 -32.30
N SER A 384 1.97 -38.72 -32.95
CA SER A 384 2.01 -37.99 -34.24
C SER A 384 0.65 -37.27 -34.36
N ASP A 385 0.54 -36.32 -35.29
CA ASP A 385 -0.72 -35.73 -35.79
C ASP A 385 -1.58 -34.89 -34.82
N GLU A 386 -2.36 -33.91 -35.28
CA GLU A 386 -2.13 -32.86 -36.28
C GLU A 386 -3.28 -31.84 -36.10
N SER A 387 -3.01 -30.54 -35.94
CA SER A 387 -4.01 -29.51 -36.24
C SER A 387 -3.32 -28.22 -36.66
N ARG A 388 -3.57 -27.80 -37.90
CA ARG A 388 -2.88 -26.71 -38.59
C ARG A 388 -3.35 -25.31 -38.15
N ILE A 389 -2.38 -24.41 -38.06
CA ILE A 389 -2.33 -23.09 -38.73
C ILE A 389 -3.62 -22.25 -38.70
N ASP A 390 -3.55 -21.10 -38.03
CA ASP A 390 -3.58 -19.83 -38.75
C ASP A 390 -2.54 -18.85 -38.14
N PHE A 391 -1.98 -17.99 -38.99
CA PHE A 391 -0.92 -17.04 -38.68
C PHE A 391 -1.41 -15.67 -39.19
N ASP A 392 -1.77 -14.73 -38.30
CA ASP A 392 -1.61 -13.30 -38.58
C ASP A 392 -1.76 -12.40 -37.33
N GLU A 393 -1.42 -11.13 -37.53
CA GLU A 393 -1.63 -9.94 -36.71
C GLU A 393 -0.88 -9.87 -35.35
N SER A 394 0.23 -9.13 -35.40
CA SER A 394 1.11 -8.75 -34.29
C SER A 394 0.46 -7.85 -33.23
N GLN A 395 0.52 -8.28 -31.97
CA GLN A 395 0.50 -7.41 -30.78
C GLN A 395 1.21 -8.13 -29.63
N THR A 396 1.96 -7.41 -28.79
CA THR A 396 2.66 -7.99 -27.65
C THR A 396 1.73 -8.19 -26.45
N ASP A 397 1.02 -9.33 -26.47
CA ASP A 397 0.24 -9.83 -25.33
C ASP A 397 1.19 -10.36 -24.24
N ILE A 398 0.91 -10.07 -22.97
CA ILE A 398 1.64 -10.66 -21.83
C ILE A 398 1.49 -12.19 -21.84
N ASP A 399 2.60 -12.92 -21.97
CA ASP A 399 2.67 -14.39 -22.13
C ASP A 399 1.73 -15.12 -21.15
N GLU A 400 0.91 -16.07 -21.64
CA GLU A 400 -0.15 -16.75 -20.85
C GLU A 400 0.40 -17.47 -19.60
N LYS A 401 1.72 -17.68 -19.50
CA LYS A 401 2.42 -18.22 -18.33
C LYS A 401 2.59 -17.24 -17.17
N GLN A 402 2.57 -15.93 -17.39
CA GLN A 402 2.77 -14.93 -16.34
C GLN A 402 1.48 -14.66 -15.53
N ILE A 403 0.30 -14.72 -16.18
CA ILE A 403 -1.01 -14.44 -15.58
C ILE A 403 -1.85 -15.73 -15.51
N ASP A 404 -1.34 -16.72 -14.78
CA ASP A 404 -2.08 -17.93 -14.40
C ASP A 404 -3.14 -17.58 -13.32
N ILE A 405 -4.28 -17.05 -13.80
CA ILE A 405 -5.48 -16.65 -13.04
C ILE A 405 -6.69 -16.72 -13.97
N ASP A 406 -7.77 -17.40 -13.57
CA ASP A 406 -8.96 -17.58 -14.43
C ASP A 406 -9.71 -16.26 -14.70
N ASP A 407 -9.89 -15.43 -13.66
CA ASP A 407 -10.59 -14.15 -13.69
C ASP A 407 -9.73 -13.04 -13.07
N LEU A 408 -9.58 -11.92 -13.76
CA LEU A 408 -9.11 -10.65 -13.18
C LEU A 408 -10.33 -9.86 -12.70
N ILE A 409 -10.36 -9.52 -11.41
CA ILE A 409 -11.42 -8.69 -10.80
C ILE A 409 -10.98 -7.22 -10.75
N LEU A 410 -11.85 -6.30 -11.14
CA LEU A 410 -11.64 -4.85 -11.04
C LEU A 410 -12.84 -4.19 -10.33
N MET A 411 -12.65 -2.93 -9.90
CA MET A 411 -13.69 -2.13 -9.25
C MET A 411 -14.51 -1.32 -10.26
N THR A 412 -15.83 -1.27 -10.06
CA THR A 412 -16.77 -0.47 -10.86
C THR A 412 -16.97 0.94 -10.28
N THR A 413 -17.54 1.86 -11.07
CA THR A 413 -17.85 3.24 -10.62
C THR A 413 -18.83 3.32 -9.46
N ASP A 414 -19.62 2.27 -9.20
CA ASP A 414 -20.51 2.21 -8.04
C ASP A 414 -19.90 1.43 -6.85
N TYR A 415 -18.59 1.16 -6.88
CA TYR A 415 -17.80 0.48 -5.85
C TYR A 415 -18.17 -1.00 -5.64
N ARG A 416 -18.40 -1.76 -6.71
CA ARG A 416 -18.51 -3.24 -6.66
C ARG A 416 -17.29 -3.89 -7.30
N LEU A 417 -16.99 -5.11 -6.86
CA LEU A 417 -15.97 -5.96 -7.48
C LEU A 417 -16.62 -6.89 -8.51
N VAL A 418 -16.14 -6.82 -9.74
CA VAL A 418 -16.73 -7.49 -10.92
C VAL A 418 -15.58 -8.00 -11.82
N PRO A 419 -15.73 -9.15 -12.52
CA PRO A 419 -14.75 -9.58 -13.52
C PRO A 419 -14.51 -8.51 -14.58
N SER A 420 -13.25 -8.29 -14.95
CA SER A 420 -12.82 -7.36 -16.01
C SER A 420 -13.56 -7.60 -17.33
N SER A 421 -13.82 -8.85 -17.69
CA SER A 421 -14.61 -9.29 -18.84
C SER A 421 -16.11 -8.97 -18.76
N GLU A 422 -16.64 -8.53 -17.61
CA GLU A 422 -17.99 -7.99 -17.43
C GLU A 422 -18.00 -6.44 -17.38
N ILE A 423 -16.84 -5.77 -17.47
CA ILE A 423 -16.67 -4.31 -17.27
C ILE A 423 -16.42 -3.57 -18.60
N PHE A 424 -17.02 -2.39 -18.72
CA PHE A 424 -16.83 -1.45 -19.82
C PHE A 424 -15.85 -0.33 -19.46
N LEU A 425 -14.91 -0.08 -20.36
CA LEU A 425 -13.84 0.92 -20.27
C LEU A 425 -14.15 2.07 -21.23
N GLU A 426 -14.15 3.27 -20.67
CA GLU A 426 -14.40 4.59 -21.28
C GLU A 426 -15.67 4.82 -22.12
N THR A 427 -16.38 5.88 -21.75
CA THR A 427 -17.52 6.47 -22.48
C THR A 427 -17.38 8.00 -22.39
N ARG A 428 -17.94 8.76 -23.34
CA ARG A 428 -17.92 10.24 -23.28
C ARG A 428 -18.74 10.68 -22.07
N ASP A 429 -18.41 11.82 -21.45
CA ASP A 429 -18.96 12.11 -20.11
C ASP A 429 -20.50 12.34 -20.13
N ASP A 430 -21.11 12.71 -21.27
CA ASP A 430 -22.57 12.74 -21.44
C ASP A 430 -23.19 11.34 -21.64
N GLU A 431 -22.47 10.41 -22.25
CA GLU A 431 -22.84 8.99 -22.34
C GLU A 431 -22.70 8.30 -20.98
N ARG A 432 -21.61 8.54 -20.25
CA ARG A 432 -21.34 8.05 -18.88
C ARG A 432 -22.51 8.40 -17.94
N GLN A 433 -22.96 9.66 -17.96
CA GLN A 433 -24.10 10.11 -17.16
C GLN A 433 -25.44 9.47 -17.56
N ARG A 434 -25.66 9.16 -18.85
CA ARG A 434 -26.88 8.47 -19.33
C ARG A 434 -26.87 6.98 -18.96
N ILE A 435 -25.71 6.33 -19.02
CA ILE A 435 -25.52 4.93 -18.65
C ILE A 435 -25.64 4.75 -17.13
N MET A 436 -25.05 5.65 -16.34
CA MET A 436 -25.16 5.62 -14.87
C MET A 436 -26.61 5.76 -14.37
N LYS A 437 -27.47 6.51 -15.07
CA LYS A 437 -28.91 6.60 -14.75
C LYS A 437 -29.70 5.32 -15.02
N ASN A 438 -29.18 4.46 -15.91
CA ASN A 438 -29.81 3.21 -16.34
C ASN A 438 -29.32 2.01 -15.51
N GLY A 439 -28.05 2.05 -15.05
CA GLY A 439 -27.47 1.03 -14.18
C GLY A 439 -27.22 -0.34 -14.84
N THR A 440 -27.43 -0.47 -16.14
CA THR A 440 -27.37 -1.76 -16.87
C THR A 440 -25.98 -2.19 -17.35
N LEU A 441 -24.96 -1.34 -17.22
CA LEU A 441 -23.58 -1.62 -17.66
C LEU A 441 -22.60 -1.33 -16.52
N ASN A 442 -21.69 -2.27 -16.26
CA ASN A 442 -20.63 -2.10 -15.27
C ASN A 442 -19.54 -1.19 -15.86
N LEU A 443 -19.49 0.08 -15.44
CA LEU A 443 -18.42 0.99 -15.86
C LEU A 443 -17.21 0.86 -14.91
N LEU A 444 -15.98 0.88 -15.45
CA LEU A 444 -14.74 0.86 -14.67
C LEU A 444 -14.64 2.08 -13.74
N ALA A 445 -14.18 1.86 -12.49
CA ALA A 445 -13.89 2.94 -11.54
C ALA A 445 -12.88 3.96 -12.12
N ASP A 446 -12.91 5.19 -11.63
CA ASP A 446 -12.13 6.27 -12.25
C ASP A 446 -10.64 6.21 -11.86
N LEU A 447 -9.82 5.64 -12.74
CA LEU A 447 -8.39 5.43 -12.50
C LEU A 447 -7.53 6.68 -12.71
N THR A 448 -8.12 7.81 -13.14
CA THR A 448 -7.39 9.09 -13.28
C THR A 448 -6.87 9.62 -11.94
N ILE A 449 -7.44 9.15 -10.82
CA ILE A 449 -6.94 9.38 -9.44
C ILE A 449 -5.48 8.94 -9.23
N PHE A 450 -4.94 8.09 -10.10
CA PHE A 450 -3.54 7.65 -10.08
C PHE A 450 -2.61 8.50 -10.98
N SER A 451 -3.07 9.69 -11.39
CA SER A 451 -2.36 10.63 -12.28
C SER A 451 -2.10 10.09 -13.69
N LEU A 452 -3.01 9.24 -14.19
CA LEU A 452 -2.95 8.64 -15.52
C LEU A 452 -3.95 9.32 -16.48
N SER A 453 -3.55 9.49 -17.74
CA SER A 453 -4.47 9.89 -18.80
C SER A 453 -5.37 8.73 -19.23
N LYS A 454 -6.54 9.07 -19.80
CA LYS A 454 -7.44 8.13 -20.49
C LYS A 454 -6.69 7.20 -21.46
N SER A 455 -5.86 7.77 -22.34
CA SER A 455 -5.04 6.99 -23.29
C SER A 455 -4.03 6.04 -22.65
N GLN A 456 -3.44 6.40 -21.50
CA GLN A 456 -2.53 5.51 -20.75
C GLN A 456 -3.32 4.34 -20.12
N ILE A 457 -4.54 4.58 -19.64
CA ILE A 457 -5.41 3.54 -19.08
C ILE A 457 -5.79 2.54 -20.18
N GLU A 458 -6.20 3.01 -21.37
CA GLU A 458 -6.47 2.12 -22.52
C GLU A 458 -5.24 1.26 -22.88
N GLU A 459 -4.06 1.87 -22.98
CA GLU A 459 -2.80 1.19 -23.33
C GLU A 459 -2.39 0.11 -22.31
N ILE A 460 -2.54 0.40 -21.01
CA ILE A 460 -2.24 -0.53 -19.92
C ILE A 460 -3.15 -1.77 -19.96
N PHE A 461 -4.45 -1.59 -20.18
CA PHE A 461 -5.40 -2.72 -20.22
C PHE A 461 -5.34 -3.49 -21.54
N MET A 462 -4.89 -2.89 -22.64
CA MET A 462 -4.68 -3.59 -23.92
C MET A 462 -3.58 -4.66 -23.86
N LYS A 463 -2.59 -4.56 -22.95
CA LYS A 463 -1.52 -5.56 -22.82
C LYS A 463 -1.93 -6.86 -22.09
N LEU A 464 -3.10 -6.88 -21.42
CA LEU A 464 -3.62 -8.10 -20.79
C LEU A 464 -4.00 -9.16 -21.84
N PRO A 465 -3.98 -10.48 -21.53
CA PRO A 465 -4.54 -11.51 -22.40
C PRO A 465 -6.01 -11.22 -22.77
N LYS A 466 -6.42 -11.51 -24.01
CA LYS A 466 -7.77 -11.16 -24.55
C LYS A 466 -8.97 -11.59 -23.68
N LYS A 467 -8.84 -12.65 -22.87
CA LYS A 467 -9.86 -13.14 -21.92
C LYS A 467 -10.07 -12.22 -20.70
N LEU A 468 -9.07 -11.40 -20.37
CA LEU A 468 -8.99 -10.55 -19.17
C LEU A 468 -9.10 -9.04 -19.49
N ARG A 469 -9.33 -8.68 -20.77
CA ARG A 469 -9.50 -7.28 -21.19
C ARG A 469 -10.93 -6.79 -20.87
N PRO A 470 -11.09 -5.57 -20.32
CA PRO A 470 -12.36 -4.86 -20.33
C PRO A 470 -12.89 -4.56 -21.74
N PHE A 471 -14.20 -4.36 -21.87
CA PHE A 471 -14.84 -3.94 -23.13
C PHE A 471 -14.69 -2.43 -23.38
N PHE A 472 -13.94 -2.04 -24.40
CA PHE A 472 -13.83 -0.64 -24.84
C PHE A 472 -15.18 -0.17 -25.42
N ALA A 473 -15.89 0.72 -24.72
CA ALA A 473 -17.23 1.13 -25.15
C ALA A 473 -17.21 2.15 -26.30
N ASN A 474 -16.09 2.86 -26.49
CA ASN A 474 -15.78 3.76 -27.61
C ASN A 474 -16.05 3.16 -29.02
N THR A 475 -16.06 1.83 -29.16
CA THR A 475 -16.33 1.12 -30.43
C THR A 475 -17.69 0.43 -30.49
N SER A 476 -18.44 0.37 -29.38
CA SER A 476 -19.66 -0.44 -29.24
C SER A 476 -20.94 0.35 -28.94
N ILE A 477 -20.82 1.57 -28.39
CA ILE A 477 -21.95 2.44 -28.06
C ILE A 477 -22.06 3.58 -29.07
N TYR A 478 -23.25 3.80 -29.62
CA TYR A 478 -23.54 4.87 -30.57
C TYR A 478 -24.83 5.63 -30.25
N GLU A 479 -24.82 6.94 -30.48
CA GLU A 479 -26.02 7.78 -30.41
C GLU A 479 -26.87 7.67 -31.69
N GLU A 480 -28.16 7.32 -31.54
CA GLU A 480 -29.14 7.20 -32.62
C GLU A 480 -30.19 8.33 -32.52
N VAL A 481 -30.49 8.99 -33.65
CA VAL A 481 -31.50 10.06 -33.73
C VAL A 481 -32.90 9.49 -33.97
N ILE A 482 -33.88 9.92 -33.16
CA ILE A 482 -35.26 9.40 -33.17
C ILE A 482 -36.22 10.28 -34.01
N SER A 483 -36.05 11.61 -34.02
CA SER A 483 -36.73 12.62 -34.86
C SER A 483 -38.21 12.38 -35.24
N THR A 484 -39.16 12.99 -34.51
CA THR A 484 -40.61 12.78 -34.71
C THR A 484 -41.30 13.68 -35.76
N ASP A 485 -40.67 14.76 -36.22
CA ASP A 485 -41.33 15.84 -36.97
C ASP A 485 -40.62 16.23 -38.28
N GLU A 486 -41.33 17.03 -39.09
CA GLU A 486 -40.98 17.42 -40.47
C GLU A 486 -39.51 17.86 -40.66
N LEU A 487 -38.84 17.22 -41.62
CA LEU A 487 -37.50 17.54 -42.09
C LEU A 487 -37.54 18.68 -43.11
N PHE A 488 -36.82 19.76 -42.82
CA PHE A 488 -36.56 20.84 -43.76
C PHE A 488 -35.13 20.69 -44.29
N LEU A 489 -35.01 20.25 -45.56
CA LEU A 489 -33.74 20.41 -46.28
C LEU A 489 -33.67 21.84 -46.84
N ASN A 490 -32.47 22.42 -46.75
CA ASN A 490 -32.11 23.75 -47.26
C ASN A 490 -32.86 24.90 -46.55
N SER A 491 -32.19 25.47 -45.55
CA SER A 491 -32.55 26.77 -44.97
C SER A 491 -31.31 27.66 -44.98
N ASP A 492 -31.49 28.98 -45.07
CA ASP A 492 -30.40 29.97 -45.12
C ASP A 492 -29.34 29.86 -44.02
N ILE A 493 -29.64 29.15 -42.91
CA ILE A 493 -28.72 28.87 -41.81
C ILE A 493 -27.99 27.54 -42.04
N ALA A 494 -28.70 26.50 -42.51
CA ALA A 494 -28.10 25.22 -42.87
C ALA A 494 -27.06 25.38 -43.99
N ASP A 495 -27.37 26.17 -45.02
CA ASP A 495 -26.48 26.41 -46.14
C ASP A 495 -25.24 27.22 -45.70
N LYS A 496 -25.39 28.23 -44.85
CA LYS A 496 -24.24 28.99 -44.29
C LYS A 496 -23.35 28.16 -43.36
N LEU A 497 -23.94 27.27 -42.55
CA LEU A 497 -23.17 26.34 -41.73
C LEU A 497 -22.41 25.34 -42.61
N LYS A 498 -23.04 24.88 -43.68
CA LYS A 498 -22.42 23.97 -44.67
C LYS A 498 -21.24 24.64 -45.37
N ASP A 499 -21.46 25.81 -45.97
CA ASP A 499 -20.42 26.60 -46.64
C ASP A 499 -19.21 26.88 -45.72
N TYR A 500 -19.44 27.11 -44.43
CA TYR A 500 -18.38 27.27 -43.44
C TYR A 500 -17.59 25.96 -43.21
N LEU A 501 -18.29 24.87 -42.87
CA LEU A 501 -17.66 23.57 -42.56
C LEU A 501 -16.97 22.93 -43.78
N THR A 502 -17.49 23.14 -44.99
CA THR A 502 -16.90 22.61 -46.24
C THR A 502 -15.88 23.55 -46.89
N SER A 503 -15.51 24.66 -46.24
CA SER A 503 -14.55 25.62 -46.81
C SER A 503 -13.10 25.12 -46.74
N ASP A 504 -12.32 25.36 -47.80
CA ASP A 504 -10.90 24.94 -47.86
C ASP A 504 -10.05 25.46 -46.69
N HIS A 505 -10.35 26.66 -46.18
CA HIS A 505 -9.65 27.23 -45.03
C HIS A 505 -9.97 26.48 -43.72
N PHE A 506 -11.23 26.11 -43.49
CA PHE A 506 -11.63 25.30 -42.34
C PHE A 506 -11.06 23.87 -42.44
N LEU A 507 -11.17 23.24 -43.61
CA LEU A 507 -10.61 21.91 -43.90
C LEU A 507 -9.09 21.87 -43.67
N LYS A 508 -8.32 22.80 -44.27
CA LYS A 508 -6.87 22.88 -44.06
C LYS A 508 -6.50 23.17 -42.60
N GLY A 509 -7.30 23.96 -41.89
CA GLY A 509 -7.12 24.21 -40.45
C GLY A 509 -7.36 22.98 -39.57
N ILE A 510 -8.42 22.21 -39.84
CA ILE A 510 -8.73 20.97 -39.14
C ILE A 510 -7.67 19.89 -39.41
N LEU A 511 -7.22 19.72 -40.67
CA LEU A 511 -6.13 18.81 -41.01
C LEU A 511 -4.78 19.24 -40.39
N ARG A 512 -4.53 20.55 -40.24
CA ARG A 512 -3.38 21.10 -39.53
C ARG A 512 -3.38 20.72 -38.04
N LEU A 513 -4.53 20.88 -37.39
CA LEU A 513 -4.75 20.52 -35.99
C LEU A 513 -4.61 19.00 -35.76
N ALA A 514 -5.16 18.18 -36.65
CA ALA A 514 -5.13 16.72 -36.54
C ALA A 514 -3.70 16.14 -36.52
N LYS A 515 -2.84 16.50 -37.50
CA LYS A 515 -1.47 15.95 -37.50
C LYS A 515 -0.62 16.50 -36.36
N TYR A 516 -0.82 17.75 -35.93
CA TYR A 516 -0.12 18.30 -34.77
C TYR A 516 -0.37 17.46 -33.51
N ASN A 517 -1.64 17.09 -33.25
CA ASN A 517 -2.01 16.21 -32.13
C ASN A 517 -1.40 14.80 -32.24
N ALA A 518 -1.21 14.28 -33.45
CA ALA A 518 -0.56 12.98 -33.67
C ALA A 518 0.96 13.06 -33.43
N SER A 519 1.62 14.08 -33.99
CA SER A 519 3.05 14.34 -33.77
C SER A 519 3.37 14.58 -32.29
N SER A 520 2.55 15.32 -31.55
CA SER A 520 2.73 15.53 -30.10
C SER A 520 2.50 14.27 -29.26
N ARG A 521 2.00 13.18 -29.86
CA ARG A 521 1.75 11.88 -29.23
C ARG A 521 2.68 10.78 -29.79
N ASN A 522 3.75 11.13 -30.51
CA ASN A 522 4.67 10.21 -31.21
C ASN A 522 3.98 9.21 -32.16
N ARG A 523 2.82 9.56 -32.73
CA ARG A 523 2.13 8.74 -33.74
C ARG A 523 2.22 9.40 -35.11
N GLN A 524 2.57 8.62 -36.14
CA GLN A 524 2.29 9.03 -37.51
C GLN A 524 0.77 8.96 -37.73
N MET A 525 0.16 9.98 -38.36
CA MET A 525 -1.20 9.82 -38.89
C MET A 525 -1.15 8.92 -40.12
N GLU A 526 -1.94 7.86 -40.12
CA GLU A 526 -2.24 7.11 -41.33
C GLU A 526 -2.87 8.02 -42.38
N GLU A 527 -2.43 7.89 -43.63
CA GLU A 527 -2.93 8.70 -44.75
C GLU A 527 -4.45 8.51 -44.95
N ASN A 528 -4.95 7.29 -44.71
CA ASN A 528 -6.37 6.96 -44.68
C ASN A 528 -7.16 7.81 -43.67
N SER A 529 -6.63 8.06 -42.46
CA SER A 529 -7.31 8.86 -41.44
C SER A 529 -7.45 10.34 -41.81
N LEU A 530 -6.54 10.86 -42.65
CA LEU A 530 -6.65 12.22 -43.20
C LEU A 530 -7.69 12.29 -44.33
N LEU A 531 -7.71 11.28 -45.21
CA LEU A 531 -8.69 11.13 -46.28
C LEU A 531 -10.12 10.95 -45.73
N ASP A 532 -10.29 10.21 -44.62
CA ASP A 532 -11.56 10.08 -43.91
C ASP A 532 -12.09 11.42 -43.40
N ILE A 533 -11.24 12.24 -42.77
CA ILE A 533 -11.62 13.58 -42.28
C ILE A 533 -12.09 14.47 -43.44
N GLU A 534 -11.34 14.46 -44.55
CA GLU A 534 -11.66 15.23 -45.75
C GLU A 534 -12.96 14.73 -46.42
N SER A 535 -13.16 13.42 -46.50
CA SER A 535 -14.36 12.78 -47.04
C SER A 535 -15.60 13.06 -46.20
N ASN A 536 -15.49 12.91 -44.87
CA ASN A 536 -16.56 13.19 -43.91
C ASN A 536 -17.03 14.65 -44.01
N LEU A 537 -16.10 15.61 -44.10
CA LEU A 537 -16.44 17.02 -44.31
C LEU A 537 -17.09 17.27 -45.67
N LYS A 538 -16.49 16.80 -46.77
CA LYS A 538 -16.98 17.08 -48.13
C LYS A 538 -18.34 16.44 -48.43
N THR A 539 -18.72 15.38 -47.73
CA THR A 539 -19.99 14.66 -47.93
C THR A 539 -21.09 15.02 -46.91
N ILE A 540 -20.81 15.86 -45.91
CA ILE A 540 -21.77 16.15 -44.83
C ILE A 540 -23.05 16.82 -45.36
N GLN A 541 -24.19 16.31 -44.88
CA GLN A 541 -25.50 16.92 -45.11
C GLN A 541 -25.96 17.58 -43.82
N ILE A 542 -26.62 18.74 -43.92
CA ILE A 542 -27.10 19.48 -42.75
C ILE A 542 -28.62 19.69 -42.91
N CYS A 543 -29.39 19.29 -41.90
CA CYS A 543 -30.85 19.26 -41.95
C CYS A 543 -31.48 20.02 -40.78
N THR A 544 -32.49 20.86 -41.07
CA THR A 544 -33.30 21.51 -40.04
C THR A 544 -34.46 20.62 -39.60
N VAL A 545 -34.68 20.51 -38.29
CA VAL A 545 -35.83 19.82 -37.68
C VAL A 545 -36.54 20.73 -36.67
N LYS A 546 -37.80 20.43 -36.36
CA LYS A 546 -38.58 21.15 -35.33
C LYS A 546 -38.18 20.75 -33.91
N GLN A 547 -37.94 19.46 -33.68
CA GLN A 547 -37.48 18.89 -32.41
C GLN A 547 -36.51 17.75 -32.70
N LEU A 548 -35.55 17.51 -31.79
CA LEU A 548 -34.49 16.53 -31.96
C LEU A 548 -34.30 15.73 -30.67
N GLN A 549 -34.48 14.42 -30.75
CA GLN A 549 -34.28 13.45 -29.67
C GLN A 549 -33.29 12.38 -30.10
N THR A 550 -32.50 11.89 -29.14
CA THR A 550 -31.46 10.88 -29.32
C THR A 550 -31.50 9.80 -28.24
N ILE A 551 -31.04 8.59 -28.55
CA ILE A 551 -30.92 7.44 -27.63
C ILE A 551 -29.56 6.76 -27.81
N LEU A 552 -29.04 6.09 -26.79
CA LEU A 552 -27.84 5.28 -26.91
C LEU A 552 -28.16 3.86 -27.40
N THR A 553 -27.28 3.29 -28.22
CA THR A 553 -27.39 1.94 -28.78
C THR A 553 -26.09 1.18 -28.56
N LEU A 554 -26.16 0.00 -27.93
CA LEU A 554 -25.04 -0.92 -27.75
C LEU A 554 -25.18 -2.06 -28.76
N ASN A 555 -24.29 -2.16 -29.76
CA ASN A 555 -24.22 -3.26 -30.71
C ASN A 555 -25.60 -3.71 -31.26
N THR A 556 -26.37 -2.74 -31.81
CA THR A 556 -27.76 -2.81 -32.31
C THR A 556 -28.91 -2.81 -31.29
N ARG A 557 -28.65 -3.01 -29.99
CA ARG A 557 -29.67 -2.90 -28.93
C ARG A 557 -29.79 -1.47 -28.43
N ARG A 558 -30.99 -0.87 -28.51
CA ARG A 558 -31.30 0.40 -27.82
C ARG A 558 -31.20 0.23 -26.31
N LEU A 559 -30.55 1.19 -25.66
CA LEU A 559 -30.54 1.34 -24.21
C LEU A 559 -31.73 2.22 -23.84
N ASN A 560 -32.86 1.59 -23.49
CA ASN A 560 -34.05 2.26 -22.97
C ASN A 560 -33.68 3.21 -21.82
N GLU A 561 -34.42 4.29 -21.62
CA GLU A 561 -34.20 5.28 -20.55
C GLU A 561 -32.89 6.09 -20.71
N THR A 562 -32.30 6.09 -21.91
CA THR A 562 -31.19 6.99 -22.30
C THR A 562 -31.62 8.10 -23.27
N GLU A 563 -32.92 8.23 -23.52
CA GLU A 563 -33.53 9.23 -24.39
C GLU A 563 -33.28 10.67 -23.90
N VAL A 564 -32.71 11.53 -24.76
CA VAL A 564 -32.39 12.93 -24.46
C VAL A 564 -32.75 13.83 -25.64
N SER A 565 -33.36 14.99 -25.38
CA SER A 565 -33.51 16.05 -26.37
C SER A 565 -32.21 16.87 -26.49
N LYS A 566 -31.66 17.02 -27.69
CA LYS A 566 -30.44 17.81 -28.00
C LYS A 566 -30.78 18.92 -29.00
N ARG A 567 -30.02 20.02 -29.08
CA ARG A 567 -30.27 21.04 -30.13
C ARG A 567 -29.60 20.71 -31.46
N CYS A 568 -28.51 19.96 -31.45
CA CYS A 568 -27.89 19.38 -32.64
C CYS A 568 -27.29 17.99 -32.37
N SER A 569 -27.25 17.14 -33.39
CA SER A 569 -26.71 15.78 -33.31
C SER A 569 -26.31 15.28 -34.70
N LEU A 570 -25.20 14.53 -34.79
CA LEU A 570 -24.72 13.91 -36.02
C LEU A 570 -25.15 12.44 -36.08
N ASP A 571 -25.88 12.05 -37.11
CA ASP A 571 -26.01 10.64 -37.49
C ASP A 571 -24.79 10.26 -38.35
N LYS A 572 -23.77 9.68 -37.70
CA LYS A 572 -22.53 9.24 -38.36
C LYS A 572 -22.76 8.13 -39.40
N LYS A 573 -23.85 7.36 -39.32
CA LYS A 573 -24.16 6.30 -40.30
C LYS A 573 -24.76 6.86 -41.59
N LYS A 574 -25.39 8.03 -41.55
CA LYS A 574 -25.91 8.75 -42.73
C LYS A 574 -25.05 9.96 -43.16
N ASN A 575 -24.07 10.34 -42.33
CA ASN A 575 -23.34 11.62 -42.38
C ASN A 575 -24.28 12.86 -42.45
N ILE A 576 -25.31 12.87 -41.60
CA ILE A 576 -26.29 13.96 -41.49
C ILE A 576 -26.18 14.64 -40.13
N LEU A 577 -25.87 15.94 -40.14
CA LEU A 577 -25.94 16.82 -38.97
C LEU A 577 -27.34 17.43 -38.89
N TYR A 578 -28.11 17.02 -37.87
CA TYR A 578 -29.42 17.59 -37.57
C TYR A 578 -29.29 18.77 -36.60
N PHE A 579 -30.08 19.83 -36.80
CA PHE A 579 -30.21 20.92 -35.84
C PHE A 579 -31.64 21.48 -35.73
N THR A 580 -32.00 21.96 -34.54
CA THR A 580 -33.33 22.50 -34.23
C THR A 580 -33.51 23.92 -34.75
N SER A 581 -34.61 24.18 -35.47
CA SER A 581 -34.99 25.52 -35.94
C SER A 581 -35.65 26.36 -34.85
N PHE A 582 -35.23 27.62 -34.70
CA PHE A 582 -35.84 28.64 -33.84
C PHE A 582 -35.95 29.97 -34.60
N ASP A 583 -36.95 30.78 -34.24
CA ASP A 583 -37.49 31.83 -35.11
C ASP A 583 -36.90 33.24 -34.84
N VAL A 584 -36.43 33.89 -35.91
CA VAL A 584 -36.11 35.33 -36.06
C VAL A 584 -34.88 35.94 -35.32
N GLU A 585 -34.32 36.99 -35.95
CA GLU A 585 -33.23 37.91 -35.52
C GLU A 585 -31.81 37.32 -35.32
N ALA A 586 -31.13 37.14 -36.46
CA ALA A 586 -29.74 36.64 -36.53
C ALA A 586 -28.68 37.76 -36.45
N VAL A 587 -27.86 37.72 -35.38
CA VAL A 587 -26.48 38.24 -35.38
C VAL A 587 -25.50 37.26 -34.72
N LYS A 588 -25.91 36.55 -33.64
CA LYS A 588 -24.99 35.80 -32.76
C LYS A 588 -25.27 34.29 -32.65
N TRP A 589 -25.75 33.65 -33.72
CA TRP A 589 -26.24 32.27 -33.65
C TRP A 589 -25.17 31.24 -33.25
N LEU A 590 -23.96 31.26 -33.81
CA LEU A 590 -22.87 30.32 -33.43
C LEU A 590 -22.59 30.33 -31.93
N SER A 591 -22.49 31.53 -31.32
CA SER A 591 -22.25 31.70 -29.87
C SER A 591 -23.34 31.16 -28.94
N LEU A 592 -24.49 30.72 -29.48
CA LEU A 592 -25.54 30.05 -28.73
C LEU A 592 -25.47 28.51 -28.85
N TYR A 593 -24.66 27.98 -29.77
CA TYR A 593 -24.56 26.55 -30.09
C TYR A 593 -23.15 25.96 -29.92
N ASP A 594 -22.08 26.75 -29.80
CA ASP A 594 -20.66 26.29 -29.82
C ASP A 594 -20.39 25.00 -29.02
N MET A 595 -20.90 24.89 -27.79
CA MET A 595 -20.74 23.70 -26.92
C MET A 595 -21.40 22.44 -27.48
N GLU A 596 -22.64 22.54 -27.97
CA GLU A 596 -23.38 21.42 -28.53
C GLU A 596 -22.86 21.07 -29.93
N LEU A 597 -22.56 22.08 -30.74
CA LEU A 597 -22.03 21.94 -32.09
C LEU A 597 -20.65 21.27 -32.09
N ALA A 598 -19.71 21.71 -31.24
CA ALA A 598 -18.42 21.06 -31.06
C ALA A 598 -18.57 19.58 -30.69
N SER A 599 -19.50 19.26 -29.77
CA SER A 599 -19.76 17.89 -29.33
C SER A 599 -20.48 17.02 -30.37
N ALA A 600 -21.19 17.64 -31.32
CA ALA A 600 -21.88 16.95 -32.41
C ALA A 600 -20.96 16.68 -33.62
N ILE A 601 -19.97 17.56 -33.89
CA ILE A 601 -19.03 17.39 -35.00
C ILE A 601 -17.75 16.63 -34.63
N GLU A 602 -17.41 16.51 -33.34
CA GLU A 602 -16.32 15.67 -32.82
C GLU A 602 -16.19 14.28 -33.50
N PRO A 603 -17.27 13.52 -33.78
CA PRO A 603 -17.14 12.18 -34.37
C PRO A 603 -16.69 12.17 -35.84
N LEU A 604 -16.66 13.32 -36.53
CA LEU A 604 -16.13 13.45 -37.89
C LEU A 604 -14.60 13.26 -37.94
N TRP A 605 -13.91 13.52 -36.82
CA TRP A 605 -12.44 13.55 -36.73
C TRP A 605 -11.82 12.21 -36.30
N ASN A 606 -12.63 11.18 -36.08
CA ASN A 606 -12.21 9.87 -35.54
C ASN A 606 -11.32 9.97 -34.27
N GLY A 607 -11.61 10.92 -33.37
CA GLY A 607 -10.87 11.10 -32.10
C GLY A 607 -9.50 11.79 -32.20
N ASN A 608 -9.06 12.20 -33.40
CA ASN A 608 -7.77 12.87 -33.61
C ASN A 608 -7.73 14.33 -33.09
N ILE A 609 -8.89 14.91 -32.73
CA ILE A 609 -9.02 16.29 -32.27
C ILE A 609 -9.92 16.32 -31.04
N GLU A 610 -9.42 16.91 -29.96
CA GLU A 610 -10.14 17.00 -28.68
C GLU A 610 -11.23 18.08 -28.72
N LYS A 611 -12.38 17.80 -28.11
CA LYS A 611 -13.54 18.70 -28.02
C LYS A 611 -13.18 20.10 -27.50
N ASP A 612 -12.29 20.20 -26.51
CA ASP A 612 -11.86 21.47 -25.94
C ASP A 612 -10.98 22.31 -26.88
N GLN A 613 -10.23 21.67 -27.78
CA GLN A 613 -9.49 22.40 -28.83
C GLN A 613 -10.48 23.01 -29.83
N ILE A 614 -11.46 22.23 -30.28
CA ILE A 614 -12.54 22.68 -31.17
C ILE A 614 -13.31 23.84 -30.53
N LEU A 615 -13.68 23.71 -29.26
CA LEU A 615 -14.41 24.74 -28.52
C LEU A 615 -13.63 26.07 -28.43
N LYS A 616 -12.33 26.01 -28.13
CA LYS A 616 -11.44 27.20 -28.06
C LYS A 616 -11.37 27.95 -29.40
N ILE A 617 -11.56 27.24 -30.53
CA ILE A 617 -11.58 27.83 -31.87
C ILE A 617 -12.97 28.39 -32.22
N LEU A 618 -14.05 27.64 -31.93
CA LEU A 618 -15.43 28.03 -32.24
C LEU A 618 -15.94 29.23 -31.41
N SER A 619 -15.63 29.26 -30.11
CA SER A 619 -16.19 30.19 -29.09
C SER A 619 -15.94 31.70 -29.27
N LYS A 620 -15.44 32.12 -30.43
CA LYS A 620 -15.12 33.51 -30.80
C LYS A 620 -15.37 33.82 -32.28
N ILE A 621 -16.26 33.12 -32.99
CA ILE A 621 -16.45 33.32 -34.44
C ILE A 621 -17.39 34.50 -34.75
N ASP A 622 -16.82 35.58 -35.28
CA ASP A 622 -17.51 36.57 -36.12
C ASP A 622 -17.14 36.30 -37.61
N LEU A 623 -17.76 35.25 -38.17
CA LEU A 623 -17.94 34.98 -39.61
C LEU A 623 -16.76 35.27 -40.58
N SER A 624 -15.63 34.55 -40.43
CA SER A 624 -14.68 34.34 -41.55
C SER A 624 -13.87 33.05 -41.41
N PRO A 625 -13.91 32.11 -42.39
CA PRO A 625 -13.01 30.95 -42.41
C PRO A 625 -11.52 31.31 -42.49
N LEU A 626 -11.16 32.48 -43.04
CA LEU A 626 -9.76 32.88 -43.22
C LEU A 626 -9.04 33.13 -41.89
N GLU A 627 -9.75 33.43 -40.80
CA GLU A 627 -9.13 33.58 -39.48
C GLU A 627 -8.74 32.26 -38.83
N PHE A 628 -9.24 31.11 -39.30
CA PHE A 628 -9.04 29.82 -38.64
C PHE A 628 -7.54 29.47 -38.53
N SER A 629 -6.79 29.60 -39.64
CA SER A 629 -5.35 29.35 -39.63
C SER A 629 -4.60 30.27 -38.68
N LYS A 630 -4.97 31.55 -38.62
CA LYS A 630 -4.34 32.53 -37.73
C LYS A 630 -4.55 32.18 -36.25
N ARG A 631 -5.74 31.69 -35.90
CA ARG A 631 -6.04 31.27 -34.53
C ARG A 631 -5.26 30.02 -34.10
N LEU A 632 -4.86 29.16 -35.05
CA LEU A 632 -3.92 28.06 -34.78
C LEU A 632 -2.52 28.61 -34.48
N ASP A 633 -2.08 29.66 -35.19
CA ASP A 633 -0.84 30.38 -34.89
C ASP A 633 -0.90 31.01 -33.48
N ASP A 634 -2.00 31.71 -33.16
CA ASP A 634 -2.23 32.41 -31.87
C ASP A 634 -2.27 31.44 -30.65
N ILE A 635 -2.54 30.14 -30.86
CA ILE A 635 -2.49 29.10 -29.81
C ILE A 635 -1.24 28.21 -29.88
N GLY A 636 -0.22 28.60 -30.66
CA GLY A 636 1.10 27.97 -30.66
C GLY A 636 1.24 26.70 -31.52
N ILE A 637 0.28 26.41 -32.40
CA ILE A 637 0.35 25.28 -33.33
C ILE A 637 1.11 25.75 -34.59
N PRO A 638 2.22 25.12 -35.02
CA PRO A 638 3.01 25.57 -36.16
C PRO A 638 2.29 25.34 -37.51
N PRO A 639 2.67 26.05 -38.59
CA PRO A 639 2.21 25.76 -39.95
C PRO A 639 2.62 24.35 -40.39
N MET A 640 1.89 23.77 -41.34
CA MET A 640 2.34 22.53 -41.97
C MET A 640 3.42 22.83 -43.00
N GLU A 641 4.53 22.10 -42.93
CA GLU A 641 5.47 22.01 -44.03
C GLU A 641 4.80 21.23 -45.17
N GLU A 642 4.49 21.92 -46.28
CA GLU A 642 4.15 21.24 -47.54
C GLU A 642 5.45 20.61 -48.07
N THR A 643 5.53 19.28 -48.03
CA THR A 643 6.76 18.50 -48.34
C THR A 643 7.07 18.49 -49.84
N GLY A 644 7.56 19.62 -50.35
CA GLY A 644 7.96 19.85 -51.73
C GLY A 644 9.28 20.62 -51.82
N ILE A 645 10.40 19.89 -51.75
CA ILE A 645 11.77 20.38 -52.00
C ILE A 645 11.77 21.16 -53.35
N ILE A 646 12.28 22.40 -53.48
CA ILE A 646 13.69 22.83 -53.34
C ILE A 646 13.79 24.35 -53.09
N SER A 647 14.86 24.77 -52.40
CA SER A 647 15.50 26.10 -52.43
C SER A 647 14.84 27.28 -51.68
N PHE A 648 15.52 27.69 -50.60
CA PHE A 648 16.33 28.92 -50.72
C PHE A 648 17.68 28.83 -49.97
N VAL A 649 18.60 27.98 -50.47
CA VAL A 649 20.03 28.14 -50.17
C VAL A 649 20.56 29.20 -51.13
N PRO A 650 21.09 30.35 -50.65
CA PRO A 650 21.60 31.39 -51.52
C PRO A 650 22.80 30.90 -52.35
N LEU A 651 22.94 31.39 -53.59
CA LEU A 651 24.12 31.11 -54.39
C LEU A 651 25.35 31.80 -53.77
N PRO A 652 26.55 31.19 -53.82
CA PRO A 652 27.80 31.88 -53.47
C PRO A 652 27.91 33.26 -54.15
N GLY A 653 28.30 34.28 -53.39
CA GLY A 653 28.31 35.68 -53.78
C GLY A 653 27.01 36.47 -53.49
N SER A 654 25.93 35.82 -53.06
CA SER A 654 24.65 36.49 -52.72
C SER A 654 24.74 37.32 -51.44
N LEU A 655 23.89 38.35 -51.32
CA LEU A 655 23.81 39.26 -50.18
C LEU A 655 22.87 38.75 -49.08
N VAL A 656 23.24 38.97 -47.81
CA VAL A 656 22.50 38.51 -46.61
C VAL A 656 22.08 39.70 -45.72
N PRO A 657 20.82 39.76 -45.22
CA PRO A 657 20.37 40.79 -44.28
C PRO A 657 21.02 40.66 -42.89
N LYS A 658 21.27 41.79 -42.20
CA LYS A 658 21.91 41.83 -40.87
C LYS A 658 21.13 41.02 -39.83
N ASP A 659 19.82 41.19 -39.79
CA ASP A 659 18.94 40.60 -38.76
C ASP A 659 18.88 39.07 -38.83
N LEU A 660 19.32 38.47 -39.96
CA LEU A 660 19.44 37.02 -40.13
C LEU A 660 20.83 36.49 -39.73
N ALA A 661 21.85 37.35 -39.71
CA ALA A 661 23.21 36.99 -39.33
C ALA A 661 23.38 36.86 -37.81
N GLU A 662 22.53 37.52 -37.01
CA GLU A 662 22.63 37.49 -35.54
C GLU A 662 22.15 36.15 -34.90
N TYR A 663 21.64 35.21 -35.70
CA TYR A 663 21.08 33.91 -35.24
C TYR A 663 21.96 32.67 -35.53
N LEU A 664 23.20 32.81 -36.03
CA LEU A 664 23.98 31.69 -36.61
C LEU A 664 25.40 31.49 -36.03
N VAL A 665 25.62 31.77 -34.74
CA VAL A 665 26.95 31.74 -34.11
C VAL A 665 27.33 30.36 -33.55
N PRO A 666 28.43 29.74 -34.03
CA PRO A 666 29.31 28.89 -33.22
C PRO A 666 30.59 29.65 -32.80
N LEU A 667 31.18 29.22 -31.68
CA LEU A 667 32.42 29.77 -31.11
C LEU A 667 33.57 28.76 -31.28
N GLU A 668 34.20 28.69 -32.45
CA GLU A 668 35.38 27.85 -32.65
C GLU A 668 36.31 28.40 -33.75
N SER A 669 37.60 28.10 -33.64
CA SER A 669 38.69 28.81 -34.35
C SER A 669 39.28 28.05 -35.55
N ILE A 670 38.60 27.04 -36.07
CA ILE A 670 38.99 26.29 -37.28
C ILE A 670 37.75 26.07 -38.15
N VAL A 671 37.85 26.28 -39.46
CA VAL A 671 36.72 26.12 -40.40
C VAL A 671 36.77 24.77 -41.12
N PRO A 672 35.78 23.86 -40.95
CA PRO A 672 35.77 22.57 -41.65
C PRO A 672 35.54 22.70 -43.16
N LEU A 673 36.09 21.76 -43.93
CA LEU A 673 35.91 21.69 -45.38
C LEU A 673 34.42 21.52 -45.75
N LYS A 674 33.97 22.18 -46.82
CA LYS A 674 32.56 22.27 -47.28
C LYS A 674 31.62 23.06 -46.38
N SER A 675 32.09 23.66 -45.28
CA SER A 675 31.27 24.55 -44.44
C SER A 675 30.84 25.82 -45.19
N PHE A 676 29.69 26.36 -44.79
CA PHE A 676 29.17 27.64 -45.27
C PHE A 676 29.81 28.79 -44.48
N VAL A 677 30.20 29.88 -45.17
CA VAL A 677 30.82 31.05 -44.56
C VAL A 677 30.17 32.36 -44.99
N ILE A 678 30.24 33.37 -44.12
CA ILE A 678 29.75 34.73 -44.38
C ILE A 678 30.90 35.74 -44.22
N TYR A 679 31.04 36.67 -45.18
CA TYR A 679 32.12 37.66 -45.24
C TYR A 679 31.59 39.08 -45.51
N SER A 680 32.37 40.10 -45.16
CA SER A 680 32.01 41.52 -45.33
C SER A 680 32.51 42.09 -46.67
N ASP A 681 31.70 42.95 -47.30
CA ASP A 681 32.09 43.62 -48.55
C ASP A 681 32.81 44.96 -48.26
N TRP A 682 34.11 45.04 -48.59
CA TRP A 682 34.98 46.15 -48.21
C TRP A 682 34.56 47.53 -48.79
N GLU A 683 33.69 47.56 -49.81
CA GLU A 683 33.14 48.81 -50.36
C GLU A 683 31.87 49.32 -49.64
N ASN A 684 31.19 48.52 -48.80
CA ASN A 684 29.93 48.93 -48.13
C ASN A 684 29.73 48.29 -46.74
N ALA A 685 30.05 49.04 -45.69
CA ALA A 685 30.12 48.60 -44.29
C ALA A 685 28.77 48.26 -43.57
N GLN A 686 27.72 47.83 -44.29
CA GLN A 686 26.44 47.40 -43.71
C GLN A 686 25.77 46.21 -44.45
N ARG A 687 26.51 45.44 -45.26
CA ARG A 687 25.97 44.22 -45.93
C ARG A 687 26.99 43.08 -45.95
N TYR A 688 26.49 41.87 -45.81
CA TYR A 688 27.29 40.63 -45.80
C TYR A 688 27.04 39.79 -47.05
N LYS A 689 28.01 38.94 -47.42
CA LYS A 689 27.99 38.02 -48.57
C LYS A 689 28.22 36.57 -48.17
N TYR A 690 27.68 35.64 -48.95
CA TYR A 690 27.67 34.19 -48.71
C TYR A 690 28.75 33.43 -49.52
N GLY A 691 29.37 32.40 -48.96
CA GLY A 691 30.38 31.56 -49.62
C GLY A 691 30.51 30.15 -49.02
N VAL A 692 31.37 29.31 -49.62
CA VAL A 692 31.60 27.91 -49.20
C VAL A 692 33.10 27.58 -49.19
N VAL A 693 33.59 26.90 -48.16
CA VAL A 693 35.00 26.48 -48.05
C VAL A 693 35.28 25.25 -48.93
N LEU A 694 36.32 25.31 -49.74
CA LEU A 694 36.76 24.21 -50.61
C LEU A 694 38.06 23.54 -50.17
N ASP A 695 39.03 24.30 -49.66
CA ASP A 695 40.37 23.79 -49.30
C ASP A 695 41.10 24.73 -48.32
N VAL A 696 42.20 24.27 -47.71
CA VAL A 696 43.04 25.02 -46.75
C VAL A 696 44.52 24.91 -47.13
N ILE A 697 45.23 26.04 -47.23
CA ILE A 697 46.57 26.06 -47.87
C ILE A 697 47.72 25.80 -46.89
N LEU A 698 47.71 26.43 -45.71
CA LEU A 698 48.77 26.31 -44.69
C LEU A 698 48.22 26.61 -43.30
N SER A 699 48.83 26.00 -42.27
CA SER A 699 48.38 26.04 -40.87
C SER A 699 49.49 26.49 -39.92
N ASP A 700 49.51 27.78 -39.59
CA ASP A 700 50.06 28.35 -38.35
C ASP A 700 48.99 29.31 -37.81
N GLU A 701 48.74 29.30 -36.50
CA GLU A 701 47.47 29.71 -35.86
C GLU A 701 47.07 31.20 -35.94
N GLN A 702 47.75 32.01 -36.76
CA GLN A 702 47.41 33.41 -37.02
C GLN A 702 47.36 33.79 -38.51
N ASN A 703 47.78 32.91 -39.43
CA ASN A 703 47.88 33.21 -40.87
C ASN A 703 47.23 32.12 -41.77
N ALA A 704 46.05 31.61 -41.39
CA ALA A 704 45.33 30.62 -42.20
C ALA A 704 44.65 31.26 -43.43
N GLU A 705 45.03 30.79 -44.63
CA GLU A 705 44.33 31.08 -45.90
C GLU A 705 43.42 29.93 -46.32
N TYR A 706 42.16 30.27 -46.62
CA TYR A 706 41.11 29.36 -47.05
C TYR A 706 40.77 29.59 -48.53
N ILE A 707 40.60 28.51 -49.29
CA ILE A 707 40.11 28.57 -50.67
C ILE A 707 38.59 28.54 -50.65
N LEU A 708 37.94 29.62 -51.09
CA LEU A 708 36.49 29.78 -51.06
C LEU A 708 35.87 29.77 -52.47
N ASN A 709 34.68 29.16 -52.55
CA ASN A 709 33.73 29.43 -53.62
C ASN A 709 32.87 30.64 -53.25
N VAL A 710 32.99 31.71 -54.05
CA VAL A 710 32.29 33.00 -53.88
C VAL A 710 31.46 33.39 -55.11
N GLY A 711 31.14 32.43 -55.98
CA GLY A 711 30.30 32.63 -57.18
C GLY A 711 31.07 33.04 -58.45
N SER A 712 32.37 33.24 -58.36
CA SER A 712 33.28 33.46 -59.50
C SER A 712 33.65 32.15 -60.20
N SER A 713 34.01 32.23 -61.49
CA SER A 713 34.47 31.08 -62.30
C SER A 713 35.85 30.51 -61.89
N SER A 714 36.46 31.07 -60.85
CA SER A 714 37.68 30.61 -60.21
C SER A 714 37.53 30.79 -58.69
N PRO A 715 37.97 29.82 -57.86
CA PRO A 715 38.03 30.00 -56.41
C PRO A 715 38.92 31.20 -56.01
N SER A 716 38.72 31.72 -54.81
CA SER A 716 39.49 32.84 -54.26
C SER A 716 40.08 32.47 -52.90
N ASN A 717 41.34 32.82 -52.67
CA ASN A 717 41.94 32.77 -51.33
C ASN A 717 41.37 33.91 -50.48
N MET A 718 41.01 33.63 -49.23
CA MET A 718 40.65 34.63 -48.23
C MET A 718 41.32 34.31 -46.89
N HIS A 719 41.65 35.37 -46.15
CA HIS A 719 42.32 35.27 -44.86
C HIS A 719 41.28 35.09 -43.74
N MET A 720 41.61 34.33 -42.69
CA MET A 720 40.67 34.01 -41.62
C MET A 720 40.01 35.23 -40.96
N SER A 721 40.75 36.34 -40.86
CA SER A 721 40.28 37.62 -40.30
C SER A 721 39.18 38.34 -41.11
N GLU A 722 38.81 37.85 -42.29
CA GLU A 722 37.77 38.43 -43.15
C GLU A 722 36.45 37.63 -43.13
N LEU A 723 36.42 36.50 -42.40
CA LEU A 723 35.30 35.56 -42.30
C LEU A 723 34.64 35.67 -40.92
N PHE A 724 33.30 35.62 -40.87
CA PHE A 724 32.55 36.01 -39.66
C PHE A 724 31.61 34.95 -39.08
N MET A 725 31.15 33.97 -39.86
CA MET A 725 30.11 32.99 -39.45
C MET A 725 30.36 31.63 -40.11
N ILE A 726 29.98 30.52 -39.45
CA ILE A 726 30.18 29.14 -39.92
C ILE A 726 28.93 28.29 -39.60
N LYS A 727 28.54 27.35 -40.48
CA LYS A 727 27.62 26.24 -40.11
C LYS A 727 27.92 24.97 -40.92
N GLU A 728 27.77 23.82 -40.27
CA GLU A 728 28.07 22.48 -40.80
C GLU A 728 26.79 21.68 -41.17
N ILE A 729 26.94 20.51 -41.79
CA ILE A 729 25.85 19.63 -42.25
C ILE A 729 25.90 18.31 -41.48
N SER A 730 24.88 18.03 -40.66
CA SER A 730 24.75 16.79 -39.90
C SER A 730 24.01 15.71 -40.70
N GLU A 731 24.74 14.70 -41.19
CA GLU A 731 24.35 13.27 -41.09
C GLU A 731 25.40 12.34 -41.73
N ILE A 732 26.00 11.47 -40.92
CA ILE A 732 26.53 10.12 -41.23
C ILE A 732 26.95 9.49 -39.88
N ASN A 733 26.94 8.15 -39.80
CA ASN A 733 26.98 7.37 -38.55
C ASN A 733 28.37 7.24 -37.86
N SER A 734 28.30 6.61 -36.67
CA SER A 734 29.30 5.78 -35.97
C SER A 734 30.48 6.42 -35.19
N GLU A 735 30.29 6.45 -33.86
CA GLU A 735 31.14 5.85 -32.81
C GLU A 735 32.47 6.45 -32.29
N THR A 736 32.73 6.12 -31.01
CA THR A 736 33.99 6.15 -30.21
C THR A 736 34.60 7.48 -29.71
N PHE A 737 34.66 7.60 -28.36
CA PHE A 737 35.83 7.79 -27.45
C PHE A 737 37.14 8.47 -27.98
N HIS A 738 37.95 9.19 -27.19
CA HIS A 738 38.12 9.33 -25.71
C HIS A 738 38.84 10.67 -25.34
N LEU A 739 38.94 10.94 -24.01
CA LEU A 739 39.96 11.69 -23.22
C LEU A 739 41.34 11.92 -23.92
N ASN A 740 42.20 12.93 -23.65
CA ASN A 740 42.29 14.06 -22.69
C ASN A 740 43.42 15.05 -23.20
N ASP A 741 44.09 16.00 -22.50
CA ASP A 741 44.24 16.46 -21.10
C ASP A 741 44.81 17.91 -21.00
N ASP A 742 45.11 18.40 -19.77
CA ASP A 742 46.09 19.46 -19.37
C ASP A 742 45.95 20.92 -19.90
N GLU A 743 45.75 21.97 -19.07
CA GLU A 743 46.72 22.69 -18.17
C GLU A 743 47.65 23.73 -18.89
N CYS A 744 47.98 24.92 -18.37
CA CYS A 744 47.66 25.59 -17.10
C CYS A 744 47.88 27.14 -17.13
N SER A 745 47.40 27.84 -16.10
CA SER A 745 47.90 29.14 -15.57
C SER A 745 47.54 30.45 -16.33
N HIS A 746 47.38 31.63 -15.68
CA HIS A 746 47.16 31.96 -14.25
C HIS A 746 46.55 33.38 -14.07
N ARG A 747 45.66 33.54 -13.07
CA ARG A 747 45.52 34.62 -12.04
C ARG A 747 45.99 36.06 -12.36
N ASN A 748 45.36 37.14 -11.90
CA ASN A 748 44.33 37.40 -10.87
C ASN A 748 43.84 38.87 -11.01
N ASP A 749 42.78 39.42 -10.39
CA ASP A 749 41.65 38.93 -9.56
C ASP A 749 40.53 40.00 -9.63
N LEU A 750 39.27 39.65 -9.36
CA LEU A 750 38.27 40.57 -8.77
C LEU A 750 37.07 39.86 -8.10
N THR A 751 37.39 38.89 -7.23
CA THR A 751 36.68 38.53 -5.99
C THR A 751 35.18 38.16 -6.01
N LEU A 752 34.92 36.94 -5.52
CA LEU A 752 33.70 36.44 -4.86
C LEU A 752 32.41 36.22 -5.69
N ASN A 753 31.93 37.17 -6.49
CA ASN A 753 30.55 37.08 -7.02
C ASN A 753 30.35 36.19 -8.27
N ALA A 754 31.42 35.84 -9.01
CA ALA A 754 31.31 35.02 -10.22
C ALA A 754 31.24 33.51 -9.94
N VAL A 755 32.05 33.02 -8.98
CA VAL A 755 32.28 31.58 -8.75
C VAL A 755 31.02 30.85 -8.25
N MET A 756 30.17 31.53 -7.47
CA MET A 756 28.91 30.95 -6.98
C MET A 756 27.91 30.63 -8.10
N ARG A 757 28.03 31.23 -9.29
CA ARG A 757 27.08 31.00 -10.40
C ARG A 757 27.45 29.84 -11.32
N PHE A 758 28.71 29.43 -11.38
CA PHE A 758 29.13 28.37 -12.32
C PHE A 758 29.02 26.94 -11.74
N ARG A 759 28.93 26.80 -10.41
CA ARG A 759 28.65 25.50 -9.73
C ARG A 759 27.16 25.20 -9.53
N MET A 760 26.24 25.99 -10.08
CA MET A 760 24.78 25.76 -9.95
C MET A 760 24.12 24.99 -11.11
N ASN A 761 24.89 24.62 -12.15
CA ASN A 761 24.35 23.98 -13.37
C ASN A 761 24.62 22.46 -13.49
N GLN A 762 25.11 21.81 -12.43
CA GLN A 762 24.88 20.38 -12.23
C GLN A 762 23.96 20.21 -11.02
N GLN A 763 22.88 19.45 -11.17
CA GLN A 763 22.05 19.06 -10.03
C GLN A 763 22.76 17.95 -9.27
N LEU A 764 23.48 18.33 -8.21
CA LEU A 764 23.93 17.38 -7.20
C LEU A 764 22.72 16.68 -6.59
N ASN A 765 22.84 15.38 -6.31
CA ASN A 765 21.79 14.54 -5.73
C ASN A 765 22.11 14.19 -4.26
N PRO A 766 22.12 15.14 -3.30
CA PRO A 766 22.39 14.84 -1.91
C PRO A 766 21.23 14.03 -1.31
N GLN A 767 21.56 12.86 -0.77
CA GLN A 767 20.65 11.97 -0.05
C GLN A 767 21.03 11.94 1.44
N PRO A 768 20.80 13.04 2.19
CA PRO A 768 21.36 13.21 3.53
C PRO A 768 20.80 12.25 4.58
N ASP A 769 19.64 11.63 4.34
CA ASP A 769 19.08 10.61 5.25
C ASP A 769 19.76 9.25 5.10
N GLU A 770 20.11 8.82 3.88
CA GLU A 770 21.00 7.67 3.69
C GLU A 770 22.42 8.01 4.16
N GLY A 771 22.92 9.22 3.90
CA GLY A 771 24.20 9.68 4.47
C GLY A 771 24.24 9.61 6.00
N ARG A 772 23.16 10.04 6.68
CA ARG A 772 22.96 9.88 8.14
C ARG A 772 22.92 8.40 8.54
N ARG A 773 22.23 7.53 7.80
CA ARG A 773 22.11 6.09 8.07
C ARG A 773 23.47 5.39 7.98
N TRP A 774 24.23 5.62 6.91
CA TRP A 774 25.57 5.06 6.73
C TRP A 774 26.54 5.53 7.83
N LEU A 775 26.49 6.81 8.23
CA LEU A 775 27.28 7.34 9.34
C LEU A 775 26.88 6.74 10.70
N GLN A 776 25.58 6.49 10.94
CA GLN A 776 25.12 5.81 12.16
C GLN A 776 25.63 4.37 12.22
N GLN A 777 25.60 3.64 11.09
CA GLN A 777 26.16 2.29 11.01
C GLN A 777 27.68 2.30 11.24
N ALA A 778 28.41 3.24 10.63
CA ALA A 778 29.85 3.41 10.86
C ALA A 778 30.21 3.61 12.34
N LYS A 779 29.43 4.43 13.05
CA LYS A 779 29.61 4.68 14.49
C LYS A 779 29.28 3.46 15.35
N TYR A 780 28.23 2.72 15.00
CA TYR A 780 27.89 1.46 15.66
C TYR A 780 29.02 0.42 15.48
N ASP A 781 29.50 0.26 14.25
CA ASP A 781 30.57 -0.69 13.93
C ASP A 781 31.89 -0.34 14.65
N LEU A 782 32.25 0.95 14.76
CA LEU A 782 33.39 1.40 15.55
C LEU A 782 33.26 1.04 17.05
N GLU A 783 32.07 1.19 17.64
CA GLU A 783 31.84 0.76 19.04
C GLU A 783 31.87 -0.77 19.18
N VAL A 784 31.42 -1.53 18.18
CA VAL A 784 31.60 -3.00 18.14
C VAL A 784 33.08 -3.38 18.06
N ALA A 785 33.92 -2.66 17.31
CA ALA A 785 35.37 -2.87 17.29
C ALA A 785 36.01 -2.59 18.66
N LYS A 786 35.64 -1.48 19.31
CA LYS A 786 36.08 -1.12 20.68
C LYS A 786 35.66 -2.16 21.73
N LEU A 787 34.44 -2.68 21.64
CA LEU A 787 33.94 -3.76 22.51
C LEU A 787 34.67 -5.09 22.25
N THR A 788 34.92 -5.43 20.99
CA THR A 788 35.65 -6.63 20.57
C THR A 788 37.08 -6.63 21.13
N LYS A 789 37.80 -5.50 21.02
CA LYS A 789 39.10 -5.26 21.69
C LYS A 789 39.04 -5.53 23.19
N LYS A 790 38.04 -4.98 23.88
CA LYS A 790 37.86 -5.09 25.35
C LYS A 790 37.57 -6.52 25.84
N ASN A 791 37.15 -7.41 24.95
CA ASN A 791 36.97 -8.84 25.24
C ASN A 791 38.24 -9.64 24.92
N ILE A 792 38.88 -9.38 23.77
CA ILE A 792 40.18 -9.96 23.39
C ILE A 792 41.25 -9.69 24.47
N ASP A 793 41.33 -8.46 24.99
CA ASP A 793 42.24 -8.06 26.06
C ASP A 793 42.02 -8.80 27.40
N LYS A 794 40.91 -9.54 27.57
CA LYS A 794 40.63 -10.37 28.75
C LYS A 794 40.95 -11.85 28.53
N GLU A 795 40.80 -12.35 27.31
CA GLU A 795 40.88 -13.79 27.00
C GLU A 795 42.25 -14.24 26.48
N LEU A 796 43.19 -13.31 26.25
CA LEU A 796 44.56 -13.59 25.77
C LEU A 796 44.61 -14.31 24.41
N SER A 797 43.52 -14.28 23.64
CA SER A 797 43.37 -14.91 22.34
C SER A 797 43.73 -13.93 21.19
N LYS A 798 44.35 -14.43 20.11
CA LYS A 798 44.60 -13.62 18.90
C LYS A 798 43.31 -13.42 18.12
N GLY A 799 42.66 -12.27 18.29
CA GLY A 799 41.46 -11.86 17.53
C GLY A 799 41.60 -10.52 16.80
N TYR A 800 42.82 -9.98 16.68
CA TYR A 800 43.10 -8.64 16.18
C TYR A 800 42.66 -8.43 14.71
N ASN A 801 42.71 -9.49 13.90
CA ASN A 801 42.19 -9.51 12.54
C ASN A 801 40.72 -9.07 12.43
N TRP A 802 39.85 -9.46 13.36
CA TRP A 802 38.44 -9.04 13.37
C TRP A 802 38.28 -7.55 13.69
N ILE A 803 39.14 -6.98 14.53
CA ILE A 803 39.11 -5.53 14.82
C ILE A 803 39.45 -4.76 13.55
N CYS A 804 40.49 -5.15 12.82
CA CYS A 804 40.88 -4.52 11.55
C CYS A 804 39.75 -4.57 10.50
N ILE A 805 39.11 -5.74 10.31
CA ILE A 805 37.99 -5.88 9.36
C ILE A 805 36.82 -4.94 9.71
N ILE A 806 36.45 -4.86 10.99
CA ILE A 806 35.34 -3.98 11.42
C ILE A 806 35.74 -2.51 11.29
N CYS A 807 37.00 -2.15 11.55
CA CYS A 807 37.52 -0.80 11.35
C CYS A 807 37.49 -0.36 9.89
N GLN A 808 37.98 -1.19 8.95
CA GLN A 808 37.90 -0.94 7.51
C GLN A 808 36.46 -0.67 7.07
N GLN A 809 35.52 -1.52 7.48
CA GLN A 809 34.11 -1.35 7.14
C GLN A 809 33.48 -0.10 7.77
N ALA A 810 33.84 0.24 9.01
CA ALA A 810 33.36 1.46 9.65
C ALA A 810 33.87 2.72 8.93
N ALA A 811 35.14 2.75 8.49
CA ALA A 811 35.67 3.84 7.68
C ALA A 811 35.02 3.93 6.28
N GLU A 812 34.82 2.80 5.60
CA GLU A 812 34.13 2.73 4.29
C GLU A 812 32.71 3.29 4.39
N LYS A 813 31.97 2.91 5.44
CA LYS A 813 30.61 3.36 5.73
C LYS A 813 30.56 4.84 6.12
N ALA A 814 31.59 5.36 6.81
CA ALA A 814 31.70 6.78 7.12
C ALA A 814 31.85 7.61 5.85
N ILE A 815 32.87 7.32 5.04
CA ILE A 815 33.20 8.07 3.81
C ILE A 815 32.02 8.02 2.82
N LYS A 816 31.38 6.85 2.63
CA LYS A 816 30.14 6.73 1.85
C LYS A 816 29.01 7.59 2.44
N GLY A 817 28.88 7.64 3.76
CA GLY A 817 27.95 8.54 4.46
C GLY A 817 28.15 10.02 4.14
N ALA A 818 29.40 10.49 4.03
CA ALA A 818 29.70 11.85 3.59
C ALA A 818 29.42 12.08 2.09
N MET A 819 29.78 11.13 1.23
CA MET A 819 29.49 11.26 -0.20
C MET A 819 27.99 11.29 -0.47
N TYR A 820 27.18 10.45 0.20
CA TYR A 820 25.72 10.56 0.15
C TYR A 820 25.16 11.91 0.65
N THR A 821 25.84 12.63 1.56
CA THR A 821 25.43 14.01 1.93
C THR A 821 25.82 15.09 0.91
N ILE A 822 26.69 14.79 -0.07
CA ILE A 822 27.21 15.75 -1.05
C ILE A 822 26.61 15.47 -2.44
N ASN A 823 26.85 14.27 -2.97
CA ASN A 823 26.23 13.79 -4.21
C ASN A 823 26.15 12.25 -4.19
N ALA A 824 24.92 11.70 -4.16
CA ALA A 824 24.70 10.26 -4.17
C ALA A 824 25.13 9.59 -5.48
N ASP A 825 25.11 10.32 -6.59
CA ASP A 825 25.42 9.80 -7.93
C ASP A 825 26.93 9.55 -8.12
N GLU A 826 27.77 10.17 -7.28
CA GLU A 826 29.22 9.96 -7.23
C GLU A 826 29.64 8.80 -6.30
N VAL A 827 28.69 8.14 -5.59
CA VAL A 827 29.00 7.05 -4.66
C VAL A 827 29.32 5.75 -5.41
N GLN A 828 30.55 5.65 -5.89
CA GLN A 828 31.06 4.49 -6.63
C GLN A 828 30.97 3.18 -5.84
N ARG A 829 30.83 2.05 -6.56
CA ARG A 829 30.76 0.69 -5.98
C ARG A 829 32.13 0.01 -5.77
N VAL A 830 33.19 0.80 -5.60
CA VAL A 830 34.51 0.29 -5.17
C VAL A 830 34.54 -0.01 -3.67
N HIS A 831 35.68 -0.52 -3.18
CA HIS A 831 35.93 -0.89 -1.78
C HIS A 831 37.22 -0.31 -1.21
N SER A 832 37.95 0.48 -2.00
CA SER A 832 39.07 1.25 -1.49
C SER A 832 38.55 2.53 -0.86
N LEU A 833 39.03 2.84 0.35
CA LEU A 833 38.65 4.04 1.09
C LEU A 833 39.05 5.31 0.33
N THR A 834 40.25 5.31 -0.24
CA THR A 834 40.76 6.44 -1.03
C THR A 834 39.97 6.65 -2.33
N ALA A 835 39.52 5.58 -2.98
CA ALA A 835 38.65 5.67 -4.17
C ALA A 835 37.19 6.09 -3.87
N HIS A 836 36.85 6.40 -2.61
CA HIS A 836 35.60 7.06 -2.22
C HIS A 836 35.80 8.53 -1.80
N ILE A 837 37.00 9.07 -1.93
CA ILE A 837 37.33 10.45 -1.57
C ILE A 837 37.54 11.25 -2.87
N PRO A 838 36.83 12.37 -3.09
CA PRO A 838 36.99 13.19 -4.28
C PRO A 838 38.39 13.78 -4.42
N GLU A 839 38.85 13.92 -5.67
CA GLU A 839 40.14 14.54 -5.97
C GLU A 839 40.19 15.99 -5.46
N GLY A 840 41.04 16.21 -4.44
CA GLY A 840 41.23 17.52 -3.81
C GLY A 840 40.97 17.58 -2.30
N ASP A 841 40.43 16.53 -1.66
CA ASP A 841 40.36 16.48 -0.19
C ASP A 841 41.75 16.19 0.41
N THR A 842 42.45 17.25 0.78
CA THR A 842 43.83 17.20 1.30
C THR A 842 43.94 16.74 2.75
N GLU A 843 42.83 16.66 3.50
CA GLU A 843 42.84 16.32 4.94
C GLU A 843 42.42 14.87 5.18
N LEU A 844 41.41 14.38 4.45
CA LEU A 844 40.89 13.03 4.65
C LEU A 844 41.65 11.95 3.87
N LEU A 845 42.12 12.27 2.65
CA LEU A 845 42.81 11.31 1.78
C LEU A 845 44.07 10.70 2.43
N PRO A 846 44.95 11.45 3.13
CA PRO A 846 46.11 10.86 3.81
C PRO A 846 45.74 9.91 4.95
N ILE A 847 44.62 10.17 5.63
CA ILE A 847 44.15 9.36 6.78
C ILE A 847 43.54 8.05 6.27
N ALA A 848 42.78 8.10 5.17
CA ALA A 848 42.31 6.90 4.48
C ALA A 848 43.48 6.05 3.93
N CYS A 849 44.48 6.69 3.30
CA CYS A 849 45.73 6.03 2.91
C CYS A 849 46.41 5.32 4.08
N GLN A 850 46.50 5.95 5.27
CA GLN A 850 47.11 5.32 6.44
C GLN A 850 46.34 4.04 6.84
N LEU A 851 45.01 4.11 6.92
CA LEU A 851 44.19 2.95 7.28
C LEU A 851 44.33 1.78 6.29
N GLU A 852 44.31 2.07 4.99
CA GLU A 852 44.51 1.03 3.95
C GLU A 852 45.91 0.41 4.00
N ASN A 853 46.94 1.16 4.41
CA ASN A 853 48.29 0.62 4.57
C ASN A 853 48.46 -0.24 5.85
N THR A 854 47.89 0.17 6.99
CA THR A 854 47.88 -0.62 8.23
C THR A 854 47.08 -1.92 8.08
N ILE A 855 46.00 -1.91 7.28
CA ILE A 855 45.10 -3.04 7.09
C ILE A 855 45.51 -3.95 5.91
N GLY A 856 46.11 -3.37 4.87
CA GLY A 856 46.63 -4.10 3.71
C GLY A 856 45.58 -4.48 2.65
N SER A 857 45.96 -5.42 1.77
CA SER A 857 45.23 -5.79 0.53
C SER A 857 43.71 -5.97 0.71
N ILE A 858 42.96 -4.99 0.22
CA ILE A 858 41.52 -4.74 0.41
C ILE A 858 40.65 -5.95 0.03
N GLU A 859 41.00 -6.67 -1.03
CA GLU A 859 40.25 -7.83 -1.54
C GLU A 859 40.07 -8.95 -0.50
N LYS A 860 40.96 -9.03 0.49
CA LYS A 860 41.00 -10.11 1.49
C LYS A 860 40.01 -9.92 2.65
N MET A 861 39.30 -8.79 2.72
CA MET A 861 38.42 -8.44 3.86
C MET A 861 36.92 -8.39 3.56
N ARG A 862 36.48 -8.82 2.37
CA ARG A 862 35.05 -9.13 2.13
C ARG A 862 34.59 -10.29 3.04
N TYR A 863 33.29 -10.34 3.30
CA TYR A 863 32.61 -11.38 4.09
C TYR A 863 33.18 -12.80 3.82
N PRO A 864 33.49 -13.60 4.86
CA PRO A 864 34.31 -14.80 4.72
C PRO A 864 33.56 -15.97 4.05
N ILE A 865 33.53 -15.97 2.73
CA ILE A 865 33.19 -17.14 1.90
C ILE A 865 34.38 -18.12 1.96
N TYR A 866 34.40 -18.95 3.00
CA TYR A 866 35.23 -20.16 3.12
C TYR A 866 36.75 -20.04 2.81
N ARG A 867 37.42 -19.06 3.44
CA ARG A 867 38.83 -19.18 3.89
C ARG A 867 39.02 -18.30 5.12
N ALA A 868 39.70 -18.83 6.14
CA ALA A 868 39.98 -18.07 7.36
C ALA A 868 41.12 -17.06 7.11
N LEU A 869 40.92 -15.79 7.45
CA LEU A 869 42.05 -14.85 7.56
C LEU A 869 42.98 -15.33 8.68
N PRO A 870 44.30 -15.45 8.44
CA PRO A 870 45.23 -15.90 9.48
C PRO A 870 45.19 -14.96 10.69
N ALA A 871 44.93 -15.51 11.88
CA ALA A 871 44.97 -14.77 13.14
C ALA A 871 46.39 -14.29 13.51
N ASP A 872 47.40 -14.74 12.77
CA ASP A 872 48.81 -14.39 12.92
C ASP A 872 49.27 -13.27 11.97
N LEU A 873 48.40 -12.73 11.11
CA LEU A 873 48.77 -11.70 10.12
C LEU A 873 48.73 -10.26 10.67
N TYR A 874 48.06 -10.06 11.81
CA TYR A 874 47.88 -8.75 12.46
C TYR A 874 48.23 -8.88 13.94
N GLU A 875 49.15 -8.06 14.42
CA GLU A 875 49.53 -7.97 15.83
C GLU A 875 48.59 -7.01 16.59
N LYS A 876 48.86 -6.79 17.87
CA LYS A 876 47.99 -5.95 18.71
C LYS A 876 48.06 -4.49 18.27
N GLU A 877 49.25 -4.07 17.87
CA GLU A 877 49.63 -2.73 17.44
C GLU A 877 48.83 -2.32 16.19
N ASP A 878 48.74 -3.17 15.17
CA ASP A 878 47.99 -2.89 13.94
C ASP A 878 46.49 -2.65 14.22
N ALA A 879 45.89 -3.47 15.08
CA ALA A 879 44.49 -3.32 15.50
C ALA A 879 44.25 -2.13 16.45
N LEU A 880 45.29 -1.59 17.08
CA LEU A 880 45.22 -0.33 17.84
C LEU A 880 45.30 0.88 16.91
N GLU A 881 46.20 0.87 15.93
CA GLU A 881 46.30 1.92 14.92
C GLU A 881 45.03 1.97 14.05
N ALA A 882 44.57 0.83 13.53
CA ALA A 882 43.34 0.76 12.75
C ALA A 882 42.12 1.34 13.49
N LEU A 883 41.99 1.08 14.80
CA LEU A 883 40.96 1.67 15.65
C LEU A 883 41.11 3.20 15.76
N GLN A 884 42.33 3.69 16.00
CA GLN A 884 42.60 5.12 16.17
C GLN A 884 42.38 5.90 14.88
N VAL A 885 42.86 5.39 13.74
CA VAL A 885 42.72 6.03 12.42
C VAL A 885 41.25 5.99 11.96
N THR A 886 40.51 4.91 12.21
CA THR A 886 39.06 4.84 11.94
C THR A 886 38.27 5.82 12.80
N GLU A 887 38.62 5.95 14.09
CA GLU A 887 38.03 6.95 14.98
C GLU A 887 38.38 8.39 14.53
N GLN A 888 39.57 8.62 13.95
CA GLN A 888 39.90 9.90 13.35
C GLN A 888 39.07 10.18 12.08
N ILE A 889 38.98 9.25 11.13
CA ILE A 889 38.15 9.38 9.92
C ILE A 889 36.71 9.75 10.31
N ILE A 890 36.10 9.00 11.23
CA ILE A 890 34.72 9.26 11.69
C ILE A 890 34.58 10.62 12.38
N ASN A 891 35.61 11.14 13.05
CA ASN A 891 35.55 12.44 13.73
C ASN A 891 35.85 13.64 12.82
N GLU A 892 36.79 13.55 11.87
CA GLU A 892 37.00 14.62 10.87
C GLU A 892 35.76 14.74 9.96
N GLN A 893 35.18 13.59 9.57
CA GLN A 893 33.91 13.56 8.83
C GLN A 893 32.75 14.22 9.60
N ILE A 894 32.72 14.17 10.94
CA ILE A 894 31.73 14.91 11.74
C ILE A 894 31.92 16.43 11.59
N ILE A 895 33.15 16.93 11.52
CA ILE A 895 33.41 18.37 11.35
C ILE A 895 33.08 18.81 9.93
N ILE A 896 33.48 18.03 8.90
CA ILE A 896 33.23 18.35 7.49
C ILE A 896 31.73 18.24 7.15
N GLN A 897 31.02 17.20 7.61
CA GLN A 897 29.56 17.09 7.42
C GLN A 897 28.78 18.18 8.16
N ILE A 898 29.22 18.62 9.35
CA ILE A 898 28.60 19.78 10.03
C ILE A 898 28.86 21.09 9.25
N SER A 899 29.95 21.17 8.49
CA SER A 899 30.29 22.34 7.67
C SER A 899 29.50 22.42 6.34
N TRP A 900 29.34 21.30 5.62
CA TRP A 900 28.68 21.29 4.29
C TRP A 900 27.21 20.87 4.28
N SER A 901 26.67 20.25 5.34
CA SER A 901 25.20 20.12 5.53
C SER A 901 24.50 21.46 5.79
N LEU A 902 25.24 22.58 5.72
CA LEU A 902 24.87 23.91 6.16
C LEU A 902 24.65 24.90 4.99
N PHE A 903 24.62 24.45 3.72
CA PHE A 903 24.59 25.35 2.56
C PHE A 903 23.42 25.20 1.58
N VAL A 904 23.12 24.00 1.05
CA VAL A 904 22.01 23.78 0.08
C VAL A 904 21.38 22.41 0.34
N LEU A 905 20.09 22.17 0.60
CA LEU A 905 18.84 22.93 0.51
C LEU A 905 18.89 24.44 0.87
N CYS A 906 18.84 25.30 -0.16
CA CYS A 906 18.68 26.75 -0.03
C CYS A 906 17.24 27.17 0.31
N ASN A 907 16.66 26.49 1.30
CA ASN A 907 15.63 27.03 2.19
C ASN A 907 15.79 26.27 3.51
N GLY A 908 16.85 26.62 4.24
CA GLY A 908 17.20 25.98 5.51
C GLY A 908 15.99 25.92 6.43
N CYS A 909 15.64 24.71 6.88
CA CYS A 909 14.44 24.44 7.66
C CYS A 909 14.34 25.45 8.81
N PRO A 910 13.33 26.33 8.83
CA PRO A 910 13.27 27.39 9.82
C PRO A 910 12.99 26.83 11.23
N ALA A 911 12.57 25.57 11.35
CA ALA A 911 12.25 24.92 12.62
C ALA A 911 13.47 24.23 13.26
N PRO A 912 13.69 24.38 14.57
CA PRO A 912 14.71 23.64 15.30
C PRO A 912 14.29 22.18 15.55
N PRO A 913 15.24 21.23 15.62
CA PRO A 913 14.96 19.86 16.08
C PRO A 913 14.30 19.85 17.47
N PRO A 914 13.38 18.91 17.78
CA PRO A 914 13.05 17.71 17.01
C PRO A 914 12.08 17.90 15.83
N CYS A 915 11.64 19.12 15.50
CA CYS A 915 10.86 19.34 14.29
C CYS A 915 11.66 19.03 13.01
N THR A 916 10.97 18.69 11.93
CA THR A 916 11.55 18.51 10.60
C THR A 916 10.80 19.34 9.55
N CYS A 917 11.44 19.66 8.43
CA CYS A 917 10.79 20.30 7.29
C CYS A 917 10.86 19.39 6.05
N ARG A 918 9.80 19.32 5.26
CA ARG A 918 9.77 18.63 3.96
C ARG A 918 9.01 19.50 2.96
N SER A 919 9.71 20.03 1.96
CA SER A 919 9.20 21.14 1.13
C SER A 919 8.74 22.30 2.03
N ILE A 920 7.63 22.97 1.69
CA ILE A 920 7.03 24.07 2.47
C ILE A 920 6.32 23.62 3.76
N VAL A 921 6.38 22.34 4.16
CA VAL A 921 5.68 21.82 5.34
C VAL A 921 6.65 21.64 6.51
N ILE A 922 6.28 22.16 7.68
CA ILE A 922 7.02 22.06 8.93
C ILE A 922 6.30 21.09 9.86
N PHE A 923 6.90 19.93 10.13
CA PHE A 923 6.37 18.88 10.99
C PHE A 923 6.92 18.99 12.41
N CYS A 924 6.06 19.39 13.35
CA CYS A 924 6.31 19.46 14.79
C CYS A 924 5.27 18.68 15.63
N ALA A 925 4.38 17.91 15.01
CA ALA A 925 3.24 17.27 15.69
C ALA A 925 3.64 16.03 16.52
N ASN A 926 2.94 15.80 17.65
CA ASN A 926 3.19 14.69 18.59
C ASN A 926 4.65 14.65 19.14
N LEU A 927 5.21 15.82 19.48
CA LEU A 927 6.58 15.97 19.97
C LEU A 927 6.67 16.43 21.45
N ASN A 928 5.54 16.48 22.18
CA ASN A 928 5.42 16.96 23.56
C ASN A 928 5.96 18.40 23.78
N LEU A 929 5.90 19.26 22.77
CA LEU A 929 6.38 20.65 22.83
C LEU A 929 5.52 21.47 23.78
N THR A 930 6.14 22.19 24.73
CA THR A 930 5.45 23.02 25.74
C THR A 930 5.32 24.50 25.37
N SER A 931 5.98 24.91 24.28
CA SER A 931 5.93 26.24 23.66
C SER A 931 6.13 26.10 22.16
N VAL A 932 5.68 27.08 21.37
CA VAL A 932 6.06 27.17 19.95
C VAL A 932 7.61 27.19 19.84
N PRO A 933 8.22 26.39 18.94
CA PRO A 933 9.66 26.40 18.75
C PRO A 933 10.12 27.71 18.09
N HIS A 934 11.33 28.18 18.40
CA HIS A 934 11.85 29.44 17.85
C HIS A 934 12.25 29.25 16.37
N PHE A 935 11.45 29.78 15.45
CA PHE A 935 11.77 29.71 14.03
C PHE A 935 12.85 30.73 13.60
N SER A 936 13.84 30.30 12.82
CA SER A 936 14.76 31.20 12.11
C SER A 936 14.09 31.79 10.85
N ASN A 937 14.70 32.83 10.25
CA ASN A 937 14.28 33.28 8.94
C ASN A 937 14.57 32.18 7.90
N PRO A 938 13.63 31.88 6.98
CA PRO A 938 13.94 31.11 5.77
C PRO A 938 14.89 31.90 4.85
N VAL A 939 15.49 31.20 3.88
CA VAL A 939 16.45 31.80 2.93
C VAL A 939 15.72 32.65 1.89
N ASP A 940 14.59 32.14 1.40
CA ASP A 940 13.59 32.89 0.64
C ASP A 940 12.46 33.34 1.59
N ASN A 941 12.20 34.65 1.64
CA ASN A 941 11.20 35.26 2.52
C ASN A 941 9.80 35.32 1.86
N ASP A 942 9.66 35.00 0.57
CA ASP A 942 8.38 35.03 -0.12
C ASP A 942 7.61 33.70 -0.08
N LEU A 943 8.28 32.60 0.27
CA LEU A 943 7.62 31.31 0.51
C LEU A 943 6.71 31.33 1.74
N ALA A 944 5.52 30.77 1.59
CA ALA A 944 4.55 30.60 2.67
C ALA A 944 4.44 29.13 3.09
N TRP A 945 4.50 28.88 4.40
CA TRP A 945 4.71 27.55 4.98
C TRP A 945 3.43 26.95 5.59
N ASP A 946 3.27 25.64 5.49
CA ASP A 946 2.24 24.87 6.20
C ASP A 946 2.86 24.35 7.52
N LEU A 947 2.32 24.75 8.67
CA LEU A 947 2.92 24.47 9.99
C LEU A 947 2.06 23.52 10.82
N GLU A 948 2.61 22.35 11.15
CA GLU A 948 1.98 21.25 11.87
C GLU A 948 2.49 21.15 13.32
N LEU A 949 1.76 21.73 14.28
CA LEU A 949 2.06 21.76 15.72
C LEU A 949 1.05 20.95 16.56
N ARG A 950 0.21 20.13 15.92
CA ARG A 950 -0.85 19.34 16.55
C ARG A 950 -0.35 18.35 17.61
N ASP A 951 -1.23 17.96 18.53
CA ASP A 951 -0.97 16.93 19.55
C ASP A 951 0.26 17.24 20.41
N ASN A 952 0.28 18.42 21.04
CA ASN A 952 1.40 18.92 21.85
C ASN A 952 0.92 19.54 23.18
N GLU A 953 1.86 20.07 23.96
CA GLU A 953 1.64 20.65 25.29
C GLU A 953 1.73 22.19 25.30
N ILE A 954 1.63 22.85 24.13
CA ILE A 954 1.87 24.28 23.95
C ILE A 954 0.83 25.08 24.72
N ARG A 955 1.27 26.05 25.53
CA ARG A 955 0.39 26.81 26.43
C ARG A 955 0.01 28.22 25.98
N GLN A 956 0.77 28.82 25.07
CA GLN A 956 0.56 30.18 24.55
C GLN A 956 1.28 30.33 23.21
N ILE A 957 0.76 31.19 22.33
CA ILE A 957 1.44 31.67 21.13
C ILE A 957 1.66 33.18 21.30
N ARG A 958 2.91 33.63 21.18
CA ARG A 958 3.30 35.03 21.39
C ARG A 958 3.46 35.79 20.09
N TYR A 959 3.44 37.12 20.15
CA TYR A 959 3.50 38.02 18.99
C TYR A 959 4.78 37.90 18.15
N ARG A 960 5.80 37.20 18.67
CA ARG A 960 7.07 36.94 17.96
C ARG A 960 7.23 35.52 17.45
N ASP A 961 6.39 34.57 17.88
CA ASP A 961 6.69 33.16 17.69
C ASP A 961 6.69 32.79 16.19
N PHE A 962 5.79 33.37 15.39
CA PHE A 962 5.79 33.24 13.92
C PHE A 962 6.42 34.43 13.18
N LYS A 963 7.09 35.38 13.84
CA LYS A 963 7.60 36.62 13.22
C LYS A 963 8.47 36.37 11.97
N ASN A 964 9.18 35.26 11.96
CA ASN A 964 10.13 34.88 10.92
C ASN A 964 9.52 33.90 9.89
N LEU A 965 8.22 33.58 10.01
CA LEU A 965 7.47 32.70 9.11
C LEU A 965 6.29 33.43 8.47
N LYS A 966 6.24 33.39 7.14
CA LYS A 966 5.03 33.63 6.35
C LYS A 966 4.25 32.32 6.31
N LEU A 967 3.02 32.28 6.83
CA LEU A 967 2.21 31.06 6.95
C LEU A 967 1.18 30.95 5.82
N ARG A 968 0.91 29.71 5.40
CA ARG A 968 -0.12 29.31 4.43
C ARG A 968 -1.18 28.40 5.06
N LYS A 969 -0.78 27.49 5.96
CA LYS A 969 -1.67 26.76 6.86
C LYS A 969 -1.07 26.70 8.26
N LEU A 970 -1.92 26.72 9.28
CA LEU A 970 -1.52 26.58 10.68
C LEU A 970 -2.40 25.56 11.39
N PHE A 971 -1.83 24.45 11.80
CA PHE A 971 -2.51 23.40 12.55
C PHE A 971 -1.92 23.33 13.97
N ILE A 972 -2.65 23.84 14.95
CA ILE A 972 -2.25 23.97 16.36
C ILE A 972 -3.24 23.29 17.32
N SER A 973 -4.09 22.40 16.80
CA SER A 973 -5.11 21.66 17.56
C SER A 973 -4.54 20.64 18.55
N ASN A 974 -5.40 20.11 19.43
CA ASN A 974 -5.03 19.17 20.49
C ASN A 974 -3.83 19.67 21.33
N ASN A 975 -3.98 20.86 21.88
CA ASN A 975 -2.93 21.55 22.64
C ASN A 975 -3.53 22.21 23.90
N LYS A 976 -2.75 23.05 24.60
CA LYS A 976 -3.17 23.71 25.85
C LYS A 976 -3.09 25.24 25.73
N ILE A 977 -3.18 25.77 24.50
CA ILE A 977 -2.95 27.18 24.19
C ILE A 977 -4.09 27.99 24.79
N ASN A 978 -3.78 28.86 25.75
CA ASN A 978 -4.77 29.72 26.39
C ASN A 978 -4.90 31.11 25.78
N VAL A 979 -3.88 31.55 25.05
CA VAL A 979 -3.85 32.83 24.33
C VAL A 979 -3.01 32.74 23.06
N ILE A 980 -3.47 33.41 22.01
CA ILE A 980 -2.65 33.84 20.88
C ILE A 980 -2.54 35.36 21.00
N GLU A 981 -1.34 35.89 21.18
CA GLU A 981 -1.13 37.33 21.36
C GLU A 981 -1.42 38.10 20.05
N ASN A 982 -2.13 39.23 20.16
CA ASN A 982 -2.32 40.14 19.02
C ASN A 982 -0.97 40.58 18.45
N GLY A 983 -0.82 40.45 17.14
CA GLY A 983 0.42 40.62 16.39
C GLY A 983 0.96 39.30 15.83
N ALA A 984 0.67 38.14 16.44
CA ALA A 984 1.33 36.86 16.14
C ALA A 984 1.16 36.34 14.70
N LEU A 985 0.08 36.71 14.00
CA LEU A 985 -0.15 36.30 12.59
C LEU A 985 0.21 37.40 11.57
N THR A 986 0.81 38.51 12.01
CA THR A 986 1.21 39.62 11.13
C THR A 986 2.33 39.21 10.19
N GLY A 987 2.18 39.48 8.89
CA GLY A 987 3.06 39.03 7.81
C GLY A 987 2.48 37.89 6.97
N SER A 988 1.39 37.26 7.41
CA SER A 988 0.73 36.13 6.72
C SER A 988 -0.63 36.51 6.09
N GLU A 989 -1.02 37.79 6.11
CA GLU A 989 -2.33 38.27 5.66
C GLU A 989 -2.64 38.00 4.17
N GLY A 990 -1.59 37.86 3.36
CA GLY A 990 -1.68 37.57 1.92
C GLY A 990 -1.50 36.09 1.55
N SER A 991 -1.40 35.17 2.52
CA SER A 991 -1.06 33.76 2.25
C SER A 991 -1.77 32.72 3.11
N LEU A 992 -2.24 33.07 4.32
CA LEU A 992 -2.83 32.12 5.27
C LEU A 992 -4.27 31.75 4.86
N LEU A 993 -4.48 30.48 4.50
CA LEU A 993 -5.74 29.91 4.00
C LEU A 993 -6.50 29.13 5.09
N VAL A 994 -5.77 28.37 5.91
CA VAL A 994 -6.32 27.43 6.90
C VAL A 994 -5.74 27.72 8.28
N ILE A 995 -6.61 27.86 9.29
CA ILE A 995 -6.24 27.81 10.71
C ILE A 995 -7.09 26.75 11.40
N ASP A 996 -6.45 25.68 11.88
CA ASP A 996 -7.03 24.74 12.83
C ASP A 996 -6.45 25.00 14.22
N SER A 997 -7.31 25.41 15.14
CA SER A 997 -6.99 25.65 16.55
C SER A 997 -7.94 24.94 17.51
N SER A 998 -8.59 23.88 17.03
CA SER A 998 -9.54 23.06 17.79
C SER A 998 -8.94 22.44 19.07
N ASN A 999 -9.79 22.07 20.02
CA ASN A 999 -9.44 21.41 21.28
C ASN A 999 -8.20 22.04 21.97
N ASN A 1000 -8.36 23.30 22.37
CA ASN A 1000 -7.35 24.11 23.03
C ASN A 1000 -7.97 24.83 24.24
N LYS A 1001 -7.32 25.87 24.79
CA LYS A 1001 -7.81 26.59 25.98
C LYS A 1001 -8.00 28.09 25.73
N LEU A 1002 -8.16 28.49 24.46
CA LEU A 1002 -8.28 29.89 24.03
C LEU A 1002 -9.57 30.51 24.57
N THR A 1003 -9.46 31.73 25.09
CA THR A 1003 -10.62 32.53 25.55
C THR A 1003 -11.09 33.59 24.55
N SER A 1004 -10.32 33.84 23.49
CA SER A 1004 -10.63 34.83 22.44
C SER A 1004 -9.82 34.62 21.17
N ILE A 1005 -10.38 34.98 20.01
CA ILE A 1005 -9.67 35.05 18.72
C ILE A 1005 -8.80 36.33 18.67
N PRO A 1006 -7.53 36.29 18.23
CA PRO A 1006 -6.70 37.49 18.08
C PRO A 1006 -7.16 38.38 16.93
N SER A 1007 -6.96 39.70 17.07
CA SER A 1007 -7.40 40.73 16.10
C SER A 1007 -6.83 40.57 14.70
N ASP A 1008 -5.74 39.82 14.55
CA ASP A 1008 -5.05 39.59 13.27
C ASP A 1008 -5.87 38.74 12.32
N VAL A 1009 -6.72 37.83 12.84
CA VAL A 1009 -7.58 36.97 12.01
C VAL A 1009 -8.49 37.81 11.12
N GLY A 1010 -8.98 38.95 11.62
CA GLY A 1010 -9.77 39.92 10.85
C GLY A 1010 -9.02 40.64 9.72
N ARG A 1011 -7.72 40.34 9.53
CA ARG A 1011 -6.89 40.86 8.43
C ARG A 1011 -6.59 39.80 7.36
N LEU A 1012 -6.90 38.52 7.61
CA LEU A 1012 -6.58 37.38 6.75
C LEU A 1012 -7.60 37.22 5.60
N LYS A 1013 -7.52 38.09 4.59
CA LYS A 1013 -8.51 38.18 3.49
C LYS A 1013 -8.57 36.98 2.53
N HIS A 1014 -7.73 35.97 2.77
CA HIS A 1014 -7.69 34.72 2.00
C HIS A 1014 -7.98 33.48 2.87
N LEU A 1015 -8.35 33.67 4.15
CA LEU A 1015 -8.71 32.58 5.03
C LEU A 1015 -10.02 31.93 4.54
N THR A 1016 -9.93 30.67 4.11
CA THR A 1016 -11.04 29.85 3.64
C THR A 1016 -11.58 28.94 4.74
N ASP A 1017 -10.73 28.52 5.68
CA ASP A 1017 -11.04 27.51 6.70
C ASP A 1017 -10.56 27.97 8.08
N LEU A 1018 -11.49 28.02 9.04
CA LEU A 1018 -11.21 28.38 10.43
C LEU A 1018 -11.87 27.39 11.39
N ASP A 1019 -11.05 26.67 12.17
CA ASP A 1019 -11.52 25.86 13.29
C ASP A 1019 -11.05 26.44 14.63
N ILE A 1020 -12.03 26.70 15.50
CA ILE A 1020 -11.86 27.17 16.88
C ILE A 1020 -12.69 26.32 17.89
N HIS A 1021 -13.22 25.16 17.51
CA HIS A 1021 -14.08 24.36 18.40
C HIS A 1021 -13.33 23.79 19.62
N ASP A 1022 -14.09 23.42 20.66
CA ASP A 1022 -13.59 22.99 21.97
C ASP A 1022 -12.49 23.91 22.57
N ASN A 1023 -12.72 25.21 22.42
CA ASN A 1023 -12.02 26.28 23.12
C ASN A 1023 -12.96 27.04 24.07
N PRO A 1024 -12.55 27.33 25.33
CA PRO A 1024 -13.33 28.06 26.32
C PRO A 1024 -13.44 29.57 26.01
N MET A 1025 -14.00 29.90 24.84
CA MET A 1025 -14.45 31.23 24.47
C MET A 1025 -15.91 31.39 24.90
N GLU A 1026 -16.19 32.33 25.80
CA GLU A 1026 -17.57 32.66 26.21
C GLU A 1026 -18.36 33.31 25.06
N ASN A 1027 -17.66 34.12 24.24
CA ASN A 1027 -18.21 34.89 23.13
C ASN A 1027 -17.20 34.99 21.98
N ILE A 1028 -17.69 35.09 20.74
CA ILE A 1028 -16.87 35.35 19.54
C ILE A 1028 -16.93 36.85 19.20
N ASN A 1029 -15.79 37.44 18.81
CA ASN A 1029 -15.75 38.84 18.37
C ASN A 1029 -16.33 38.97 16.95
N GLU A 1030 -17.48 39.62 16.83
CA GLU A 1030 -18.21 39.70 15.57
C GLU A 1030 -17.51 40.49 14.47
N ASP A 1031 -16.69 41.48 14.82
CA ASP A 1031 -15.99 42.30 13.85
C ASP A 1031 -14.78 41.58 13.27
N ILE A 1032 -14.12 40.71 14.06
CA ILE A 1032 -13.04 39.84 13.54
C ILE A 1032 -13.59 38.92 12.45
N ILE A 1033 -14.67 38.18 12.74
CA ILE A 1033 -15.31 37.26 11.79
C ILE A 1033 -15.98 38.02 10.63
N GLY A 1034 -16.60 39.17 10.91
CA GLY A 1034 -17.24 40.02 9.91
C GLY A 1034 -16.28 40.60 8.87
N ASN A 1035 -14.98 40.72 9.17
CA ASN A 1035 -13.97 41.18 8.21
C ASN A 1035 -13.47 40.08 7.25
N ILE A 1036 -13.66 38.79 7.59
CA ILE A 1036 -13.26 37.63 6.75
C ILE A 1036 -14.44 36.92 6.09
N SER A 1037 -15.68 37.40 6.28
CA SER A 1037 -16.89 36.76 5.74
C SER A 1037 -16.97 36.71 4.20
N GLY A 1038 -16.10 37.47 3.52
CA GLY A 1038 -15.94 37.44 2.06
C GLY A 1038 -15.07 36.28 1.55
N SER A 1039 -14.26 35.63 2.39
CA SER A 1039 -13.37 34.52 2.00
C SER A 1039 -13.67 33.20 2.69
N LEU A 1040 -14.28 33.23 3.89
CA LEU A 1040 -14.50 32.03 4.70
C LEU A 1040 -15.56 31.09 4.08
N LEU A 1041 -15.15 29.84 3.82
CA LEU A 1041 -15.94 28.76 3.24
C LEU A 1041 -16.30 27.70 4.30
N SER A 1042 -15.40 27.41 5.23
CA SER A 1042 -15.60 26.46 6.32
C SER A 1042 -15.37 27.13 7.67
N PHE A 1043 -16.28 26.91 8.63
CA PHE A 1043 -16.18 27.45 9.99
C PHE A 1043 -16.63 26.44 11.04
N SER A 1044 -15.76 26.10 11.97
CA SER A 1044 -16.02 25.19 13.10
C SER A 1044 -15.87 25.92 14.43
N LEU A 1045 -16.88 25.84 15.30
CA LEU A 1045 -16.95 26.66 16.53
C LEU A 1045 -17.70 25.98 17.70
N GLY A 1046 -17.42 26.43 18.93
CA GLY A 1046 -18.25 26.17 20.11
C GLY A 1046 -17.56 25.38 21.24
N HIS A 1047 -18.11 25.47 22.45
CA HIS A 1047 -17.64 24.85 23.71
C HIS A 1047 -18.69 25.05 24.82
N GLU A 1048 -18.67 24.20 25.86
CA GLU A 1048 -19.67 24.13 26.97
C GLU A 1048 -19.90 25.42 27.79
N ILE A 1049 -19.10 26.48 27.56
CA ILE A 1049 -19.24 27.76 28.26
C ILE A 1049 -19.85 28.88 27.39
N MET A 1050 -20.07 28.61 26.10
CA MET A 1050 -20.66 29.60 25.20
C MET A 1050 -22.17 29.63 25.42
N THR A 1051 -22.64 30.64 26.16
CA THR A 1051 -24.04 30.79 26.59
C THR A 1051 -24.88 31.72 25.72
N SER A 1052 -24.32 32.24 24.62
CA SER A 1052 -25.05 33.03 23.61
C SER A 1052 -24.62 32.69 22.18
N TRP A 1053 -25.53 32.92 21.23
CA TRP A 1053 -25.30 32.66 19.81
C TRP A 1053 -24.42 33.75 19.16
N PRO A 1054 -23.37 33.40 18.40
CA PRO A 1054 -22.53 34.37 17.70
C PRO A 1054 -23.22 34.91 16.43
N GLN A 1055 -23.80 36.11 16.50
CA GLN A 1055 -24.53 36.74 15.38
C GLN A 1055 -23.65 37.00 14.14
N CYS A 1056 -22.32 36.95 14.26
CA CYS A 1056 -21.43 37.04 13.10
C CYS A 1056 -21.59 35.90 12.10
N VAL A 1057 -22.17 34.75 12.47
CA VAL A 1057 -22.52 33.68 11.53
C VAL A 1057 -23.48 34.20 10.45
N GLU A 1058 -24.42 35.08 10.81
CA GLU A 1058 -25.36 35.71 9.88
C GLU A 1058 -24.67 36.63 8.84
N ARG A 1059 -23.38 36.94 9.02
CA ARG A 1059 -22.57 37.73 8.08
C ARG A 1059 -21.82 36.86 7.05
N LEU A 1060 -21.75 35.54 7.24
CA LEU A 1060 -20.95 34.58 6.46
C LEU A 1060 -21.70 34.15 5.16
N THR A 1061 -21.64 34.98 4.12
CA THR A 1061 -22.44 34.77 2.89
C THR A 1061 -21.88 33.70 1.93
N HIS A 1062 -20.59 33.37 2.02
CA HIS A 1062 -19.92 32.40 1.14
C HIS A 1062 -19.72 31.02 1.80
N LEU A 1063 -20.18 30.86 3.03
CA LEU A 1063 -19.98 29.65 3.83
C LEU A 1063 -20.66 28.44 3.16
N THR A 1064 -19.88 27.37 2.97
CA THR A 1064 -20.31 26.09 2.41
C THR A 1064 -20.39 24.99 3.47
N SER A 1065 -19.61 25.09 4.55
CA SER A 1065 -19.64 24.18 5.70
C SER A 1065 -19.65 24.94 7.03
N LEU A 1066 -20.52 24.52 7.95
CA LEU A 1066 -20.64 25.08 9.30
C LEU A 1066 -20.83 23.96 10.31
N SER A 1067 -19.87 23.80 11.22
CA SER A 1067 -19.93 22.79 12.29
C SER A 1067 -19.91 23.46 13.67
N ILE A 1068 -20.93 23.16 14.48
CA ILE A 1068 -21.22 23.83 15.74
C ILE A 1068 -21.19 22.80 16.87
N PHE A 1069 -20.25 22.91 17.78
CA PHE A 1069 -19.95 21.91 18.80
C PHE A 1069 -20.28 22.40 20.21
N SER A 1070 -20.81 21.51 21.04
CA SER A 1070 -20.78 21.59 22.52
C SER A 1070 -21.37 22.88 23.13
N LEU A 1071 -22.21 23.64 22.41
CA LEU A 1071 -22.77 24.90 22.93
C LEU A 1071 -23.68 24.68 24.14
N ASN A 1072 -23.77 25.70 25.00
CA ASN A 1072 -24.63 25.70 26.19
C ASN A 1072 -25.65 26.84 26.08
N ILE A 1073 -26.34 26.88 24.93
CA ILE A 1073 -27.36 27.89 24.60
C ILE A 1073 -28.76 27.28 24.71
N PRO A 1074 -29.77 28.02 25.20
CA PRO A 1074 -31.12 27.47 25.34
C PRO A 1074 -31.81 27.21 23.99
N LYS A 1075 -31.44 27.96 22.95
CA LYS A 1075 -31.95 27.83 21.57
C LYS A 1075 -31.02 28.58 20.59
N ILE A 1076 -30.83 28.06 19.37
CA ILE A 1076 -30.28 28.81 18.22
C ILE A 1076 -31.37 29.76 17.67
N PRO A 1077 -31.09 31.05 17.43
CA PRO A 1077 -32.07 32.00 16.87
C PRO A 1077 -32.70 31.53 15.56
N ASP A 1078 -33.99 31.81 15.37
CA ASP A 1078 -34.77 31.35 14.20
C ASP A 1078 -34.33 31.96 12.86
N ASP A 1079 -33.49 32.99 12.91
CA ASP A 1079 -32.90 33.77 11.82
C ASP A 1079 -31.40 33.48 11.59
N ALA A 1080 -30.76 32.69 12.45
CA ALA A 1080 -29.30 32.49 12.55
C ALA A 1080 -28.54 32.17 11.25
N PHE A 1081 -29.20 31.56 10.25
CA PHE A 1081 -28.60 31.15 8.99
C PHE A 1081 -29.15 31.90 7.75
N ASN A 1082 -29.93 32.97 7.93
CA ASN A 1082 -30.67 33.66 6.86
C ASN A 1082 -29.86 34.06 5.61
N ASN A 1083 -28.54 34.28 5.76
CA ASN A 1083 -27.67 34.76 4.69
C ASN A 1083 -26.65 33.70 4.18
N CYS A 1084 -26.55 32.54 4.82
CA CYS A 1084 -25.59 31.48 4.50
C CYS A 1084 -26.05 30.63 3.29
N ARG A 1085 -26.42 31.28 2.19
CA ARG A 1085 -27.16 30.66 1.06
C ARG A 1085 -26.36 29.60 0.28
N HIS A 1086 -25.04 29.56 0.46
CA HIS A 1086 -24.16 28.58 -0.16
C HIS A 1086 -23.88 27.36 0.74
N LEU A 1087 -24.52 27.26 1.91
CA LEU A 1087 -24.26 26.20 2.87
C LEU A 1087 -24.74 24.84 2.35
N ASN A 1088 -23.80 23.91 2.19
CA ASN A 1088 -24.02 22.54 1.75
C ASN A 1088 -24.03 21.57 2.95
N ILE A 1089 -23.24 21.86 3.98
CA ILE A 1089 -23.07 21.03 5.19
C ILE A 1089 -23.39 21.87 6.43
N LEU A 1090 -24.29 21.37 7.28
CA LEU A 1090 -24.59 21.94 8.59
C LEU A 1090 -24.49 20.85 9.67
N GLU A 1091 -23.57 21.01 10.61
CA GLU A 1091 -23.43 20.14 11.77
C GLU A 1091 -23.70 20.91 13.06
N ILE A 1092 -24.51 20.31 13.94
CA ILE A 1092 -24.88 20.85 15.24
C ILE A 1092 -24.74 19.70 16.24
N ILE A 1093 -23.57 19.61 16.88
CA ILE A 1093 -23.08 18.42 17.59
C ILE A 1093 -22.98 18.72 19.09
N SER A 1094 -23.57 17.86 19.93
CA SER A 1094 -23.51 17.97 21.41
C SER A 1094 -24.06 19.27 22.03
N THR A 1095 -24.84 20.06 21.29
CA THR A 1095 -25.24 21.44 21.69
C THR A 1095 -26.48 21.54 22.58
N ASN A 1096 -27.13 20.41 22.87
CA ASN A 1096 -28.40 20.36 23.62
C ASN A 1096 -29.47 21.35 23.13
N ILE A 1097 -29.60 21.56 21.81
CA ILE A 1097 -30.65 22.44 21.26
C ILE A 1097 -32.05 21.88 21.49
N SER A 1098 -32.97 22.74 21.93
CA SER A 1098 -34.38 22.40 22.15
C SER A 1098 -35.27 22.50 20.90
N SER A 1099 -34.80 23.17 19.83
CA SER A 1099 -35.57 23.38 18.59
C SER A 1099 -34.67 23.67 17.40
N ILE A 1100 -35.06 23.19 16.22
CA ILE A 1100 -34.43 23.48 14.92
C ILE A 1100 -34.81 24.92 14.48
N PRO A 1101 -33.83 25.80 14.16
CA PRO A 1101 -34.11 27.20 13.81
C PRO A 1101 -34.72 27.35 12.40
N THR A 1102 -35.73 28.22 12.26
CA THR A 1102 -36.50 28.32 11.00
C THR A 1102 -35.70 28.70 9.76
N SER A 1103 -34.54 29.35 9.91
CA SER A 1103 -33.67 29.74 8.80
C SER A 1103 -33.10 28.57 8.00
N ILE A 1104 -33.09 27.34 8.55
CA ILE A 1104 -32.63 26.14 7.82
C ILE A 1104 -33.43 25.90 6.55
N GLY A 1105 -34.75 26.15 6.56
CA GLY A 1105 -35.61 26.03 5.38
C GLY A 1105 -35.33 27.03 4.24
N LYS A 1106 -34.34 27.91 4.39
CA LYS A 1106 -33.88 28.85 3.36
C LYS A 1106 -32.55 28.44 2.73
N LEU A 1107 -31.92 27.37 3.22
CA LEU A 1107 -30.61 26.89 2.80
C LEU A 1107 -30.76 25.95 1.59
N LEU A 1108 -31.16 26.50 0.45
CA LEU A 1108 -31.57 25.72 -0.74
C LEU A 1108 -30.45 24.79 -1.29
N ASN A 1109 -29.18 25.06 -0.97
CA ASN A 1109 -28.04 24.23 -1.35
C ASN A 1109 -27.70 23.12 -0.34
N LEU A 1110 -28.37 23.07 0.81
CA LEU A 1110 -28.06 22.16 1.91
C LEU A 1110 -28.23 20.70 1.49
N GLN A 1111 -27.16 19.92 1.60
CA GLN A 1111 -27.06 18.51 1.20
C GLN A 1111 -26.98 17.58 2.41
N HIS A 1112 -26.28 18.02 3.47
CA HIS A 1112 -25.98 17.21 4.65
C HIS A 1112 -26.34 17.96 5.93
N VAL A 1113 -27.10 17.30 6.81
CA VAL A 1113 -27.44 17.77 8.17
C VAL A 1113 -27.04 16.72 9.19
N ASN A 1114 -26.21 17.11 10.17
CA ASN A 1114 -25.77 16.27 11.26
C ASN A 1114 -26.18 16.90 12.61
N LEU A 1115 -26.97 16.18 13.40
CA LEU A 1115 -27.52 16.64 14.68
C LEU A 1115 -27.09 15.72 15.85
N TYR A 1116 -25.93 15.07 15.76
CA TYR A 1116 -25.41 14.13 16.75
C TYR A 1116 -25.44 14.65 18.20
N ASN A 1117 -25.90 13.83 19.14
CA ASN A 1117 -25.82 14.05 20.59
C ASN A 1117 -26.55 15.30 21.14
N ASN A 1118 -27.63 15.75 20.50
CA ASN A 1118 -28.51 16.78 21.06
C ASN A 1118 -29.56 16.14 21.98
N LEU A 1119 -29.16 15.85 23.22
CA LEU A 1119 -29.90 15.01 24.17
C LEU A 1119 -31.32 15.49 24.55
N ILE A 1120 -31.68 16.76 24.29
CA ILE A 1120 -33.03 17.31 24.52
C ILE A 1120 -33.84 17.56 23.24
N LEU A 1121 -33.29 17.25 22.06
CA LEU A 1121 -33.97 17.37 20.78
C LEU A 1121 -35.03 16.26 20.64
N ALA A 1122 -36.28 16.63 20.41
CA ALA A 1122 -37.43 15.72 20.35
C ALA A 1122 -38.25 15.94 19.06
N GLU A 1123 -39.25 15.10 18.83
CA GLU A 1123 -40.10 15.15 17.62
C GLU A 1123 -40.76 16.52 17.38
N ASP A 1124 -41.27 17.18 18.44
CA ASP A 1124 -41.86 18.53 18.38
C ASP A 1124 -40.84 19.65 18.13
N SER A 1125 -39.53 19.37 18.17
CA SER A 1125 -38.46 20.36 17.95
C SER A 1125 -38.32 20.80 16.49
N PHE A 1126 -39.01 20.14 15.54
CA PHE A 1126 -38.92 20.37 14.10
C PHE A 1126 -40.11 21.20 13.60
N PRO A 1127 -39.92 22.45 13.15
CA PRO A 1127 -41.02 23.26 12.63
C PRO A 1127 -41.68 22.62 11.40
N LEU A 1128 -43.00 22.63 11.34
CA LEU A 1128 -43.73 22.14 10.16
C LEU A 1128 -43.21 22.80 8.88
N HIS A 1129 -42.96 21.99 7.85
CA HIS A 1129 -42.53 22.43 6.52
C HIS A 1129 -41.10 22.98 6.44
N ILE A 1130 -40.29 22.85 7.50
CA ILE A 1130 -38.89 23.32 7.57
C ILE A 1130 -37.98 22.77 6.46
N PHE A 1131 -38.26 21.58 5.93
CA PHE A 1131 -37.42 20.93 4.91
C PHE A 1131 -38.04 20.89 3.51
N ARG A 1132 -39.29 21.35 3.33
CA ARG A 1132 -40.08 21.21 2.08
C ARG A 1132 -39.35 21.74 0.83
N ASP A 1133 -38.70 22.89 0.95
CA ASP A 1133 -38.06 23.57 -0.18
C ASP A 1133 -36.59 23.14 -0.38
N LEU A 1134 -36.05 22.26 0.49
CA LEU A 1134 -34.64 21.86 0.49
C LEU A 1134 -34.37 20.69 -0.46
N GLN A 1135 -34.63 20.89 -1.74
CA GLN A 1135 -34.58 19.87 -2.80
C GLN A 1135 -33.20 19.21 -3.03
N ASN A 1136 -32.14 19.72 -2.40
CA ASN A 1136 -30.78 19.14 -2.43
C ASN A 1136 -30.46 18.28 -1.19
N LEU A 1137 -31.31 18.28 -0.14
CA LEU A 1137 -31.04 17.62 1.14
C LEU A 1137 -31.10 16.11 0.99
N SER A 1138 -29.94 15.46 0.96
CA SER A 1138 -29.77 14.04 0.66
C SER A 1138 -29.43 13.20 1.90
N SER A 1139 -28.88 13.82 2.95
CA SER A 1139 -28.35 13.12 4.11
C SER A 1139 -28.75 13.80 5.41
N ILE A 1140 -29.38 13.04 6.31
CA ILE A 1140 -29.74 13.47 7.67
C ILE A 1140 -29.23 12.42 8.67
N SER A 1141 -28.42 12.84 9.65
CA SER A 1141 -28.06 12.04 10.83
C SER A 1141 -28.51 12.75 12.12
N ILE A 1142 -29.20 12.03 13.00
CA ILE A 1142 -29.76 12.53 14.28
C ILE A 1142 -29.52 11.47 15.36
N VAL A 1143 -28.28 11.02 15.48
CA VAL A 1143 -27.89 9.96 16.41
C VAL A 1143 -27.82 10.47 17.86
N ASN A 1144 -28.19 9.61 18.82
CA ASN A 1144 -28.10 9.87 20.26
C ASN A 1144 -28.87 11.14 20.72
N CYS A 1145 -30.11 11.29 20.25
CA CYS A 1145 -31.02 12.37 20.64
C CYS A 1145 -32.24 11.83 21.42
N SER A 1146 -33.27 12.65 21.64
CA SER A 1146 -34.47 12.31 22.44
C SER A 1146 -35.72 11.99 21.60
N LEU A 1147 -35.59 11.68 20.30
CA LEU A 1147 -36.73 11.35 19.42
C LEU A 1147 -37.48 10.09 19.87
N ARG A 1148 -38.79 10.20 20.12
CA ARG A 1148 -39.67 9.08 20.52
C ARG A 1148 -40.47 8.49 19.36
N SER A 1149 -40.61 9.28 18.31
CA SER A 1149 -41.13 8.94 17.00
C SER A 1149 -40.38 9.75 15.93
N LEU A 1150 -40.58 9.43 14.66
CA LEU A 1150 -40.03 10.20 13.56
C LEU A 1150 -40.79 11.54 13.40
N PRO A 1151 -40.11 12.68 13.22
CA PRO A 1151 -40.74 13.93 12.82
C PRO A 1151 -41.47 13.81 11.47
N LEU A 1152 -42.77 14.12 11.45
CA LEU A 1152 -43.60 14.10 10.22
C LEU A 1152 -43.03 14.95 9.07
N THR A 1153 -42.19 15.94 9.38
CA THR A 1153 -41.47 16.76 8.40
C THR A 1153 -40.52 15.97 7.49
N PHE A 1154 -40.13 14.74 7.84
CA PHE A 1154 -39.31 13.88 6.96
C PHE A 1154 -40.09 13.42 5.72
N SER A 1155 -41.41 13.27 5.80
CA SER A 1155 -42.29 12.99 4.65
C SER A 1155 -42.28 14.09 3.57
N GLU A 1156 -41.75 15.28 3.89
CA GLU A 1156 -41.63 16.39 2.96
C GLU A 1156 -40.27 16.41 2.20
N ILE A 1157 -39.36 15.46 2.50
CA ILE A 1157 -37.97 15.44 1.98
C ILE A 1157 -37.81 14.38 0.88
N SER A 1158 -38.44 14.62 -0.27
CA SER A 1158 -38.36 13.73 -1.45
C SER A 1158 -36.97 13.67 -2.13
N SER A 1159 -35.96 14.32 -1.56
CA SER A 1159 -34.54 14.30 -1.95
C SER A 1159 -33.67 13.38 -1.09
N LEU A 1160 -34.17 12.90 0.05
CA LEU A 1160 -33.39 12.18 1.05
C LEU A 1160 -32.97 10.77 0.57
N SER A 1161 -31.68 10.46 0.62
CA SER A 1161 -31.11 9.14 0.28
C SER A 1161 -30.44 8.42 1.45
N PHE A 1162 -30.03 9.16 2.49
CA PHE A 1162 -29.49 8.61 3.74
C PHE A 1162 -30.21 9.20 4.96
N LEU A 1163 -30.77 8.32 5.80
CA LEU A 1163 -31.38 8.68 7.07
C LEU A 1163 -30.83 7.79 8.19
N ASP A 1164 -30.23 8.45 9.19
CA ASP A 1164 -29.59 7.81 10.32
C ASP A 1164 -30.13 8.40 11.63
N ILE A 1165 -30.75 7.55 12.45
CA ILE A 1165 -31.41 7.93 13.69
C ILE A 1165 -31.08 6.90 14.78
N GLU A 1166 -29.86 6.36 14.78
CA GLU A 1166 -29.44 5.39 15.78
C GLU A 1166 -29.47 5.96 17.21
N ASN A 1167 -29.65 5.09 18.20
CA ASN A 1167 -29.57 5.38 19.63
C ASN A 1167 -30.54 6.48 20.12
N ASN A 1168 -31.75 6.56 19.54
CA ASN A 1168 -32.83 7.40 20.04
C ASN A 1168 -33.85 6.57 20.86
N PRO A 1169 -34.76 7.19 21.65
CA PRO A 1169 -35.84 6.48 22.34
C PRO A 1169 -37.05 6.13 21.44
N ILE A 1170 -36.88 5.92 20.13
CA ILE A 1170 -37.98 5.63 19.21
C ILE A 1170 -38.62 4.28 19.54
N SER A 1171 -39.94 4.29 19.77
CA SER A 1171 -40.69 3.11 20.25
C SER A 1171 -41.62 2.48 19.21
N GLU A 1172 -41.97 3.21 18.15
CA GLU A 1172 -42.82 2.75 17.05
C GLU A 1172 -42.48 3.48 15.74
N ILE A 1173 -42.83 2.87 14.60
CA ILE A 1173 -42.76 3.49 13.27
C ILE A 1173 -44.11 3.30 12.54
N LYS A 1174 -44.64 4.39 11.97
CA LYS A 1174 -45.94 4.47 11.31
C LYS A 1174 -45.83 4.66 9.80
N THR A 1175 -46.92 4.33 9.09
CA THR A 1175 -47.07 4.57 7.64
C THR A 1175 -46.95 6.05 7.25
N GLU A 1176 -47.32 6.97 8.15
CA GLU A 1176 -47.27 8.42 7.92
C GLU A 1176 -45.89 9.05 8.17
N ASP A 1177 -44.95 8.33 8.79
CA ASP A 1177 -43.64 8.86 9.19
C ASP A 1177 -42.69 9.06 8.01
N LEU A 1178 -42.74 8.16 7.02
CA LEU A 1178 -41.79 8.07 5.88
C LEU A 1178 -42.50 8.01 4.50
N ILE A 1179 -43.77 8.43 4.45
CA ILE A 1179 -44.54 8.57 3.21
C ILE A 1179 -43.87 9.59 2.26
N ASN A 1180 -43.88 9.33 0.96
CA ASN A 1180 -43.18 10.08 -0.10
C ASN A 1180 -41.63 10.13 -0.04
N VAL A 1181 -40.95 9.48 0.91
CA VAL A 1181 -39.46 9.49 1.00
C VAL A 1181 -38.84 8.46 0.04
N THR A 1182 -39.27 8.47 -1.22
CA THR A 1182 -39.06 7.39 -2.20
C THR A 1182 -37.61 7.15 -2.61
N LYS A 1183 -36.74 8.15 -2.44
CA LYS A 1183 -35.30 8.10 -2.78
C LYS A 1183 -34.41 7.53 -1.67
N LEU A 1184 -34.97 7.16 -0.51
CA LEU A 1184 -34.18 6.69 0.63
C LEU A 1184 -33.47 5.38 0.29
N GLU A 1185 -32.14 5.39 0.17
CA GLU A 1185 -31.31 4.21 -0.13
C GLU A 1185 -30.89 3.45 1.14
N ARG A 1186 -30.70 4.18 2.25
CA ARG A 1186 -30.14 3.66 3.50
C ARG A 1186 -30.87 4.23 4.71
N LEU A 1187 -31.35 3.36 5.59
CA LEU A 1187 -32.07 3.69 6.82
C LEU A 1187 -31.45 2.97 8.02
N PHE A 1188 -30.83 3.72 8.92
CA PHE A 1188 -30.19 3.21 10.14
C PHE A 1188 -31.01 3.57 11.37
N LEU A 1189 -31.41 2.54 12.14
CA LEU A 1189 -32.35 2.63 13.26
C LEU A 1189 -31.86 1.88 14.51
N SER A 1190 -30.59 1.46 14.54
CA SER A 1190 -30.03 0.65 15.63
C SER A 1190 -30.16 1.30 17.01
N GLY A 1191 -30.21 0.50 18.07
CA GLY A 1191 -30.27 0.98 19.46
C GLY A 1191 -31.60 1.63 19.90
N ASN A 1192 -32.59 1.75 19.00
CA ASN A 1192 -33.91 2.29 19.31
C ASN A 1192 -34.83 1.23 19.94
N PRO A 1193 -35.62 1.52 21.00
CA PRO A 1193 -36.49 0.55 21.67
C PRO A 1193 -37.79 0.22 20.91
N ILE A 1194 -37.69 -0.09 19.61
CA ILE A 1194 -38.81 -0.24 18.67
C ILE A 1194 -39.63 -1.51 18.97
N ARG A 1195 -40.88 -1.31 19.42
CA ARG A 1195 -41.79 -2.42 19.77
C ARG A 1195 -42.68 -2.84 18.61
N SER A 1196 -42.97 -1.91 17.70
CA SER A 1196 -43.88 -2.13 16.57
C SER A 1196 -43.54 -1.23 15.40
N ILE A 1197 -43.39 -1.83 14.22
CA ILE A 1197 -43.34 -1.15 12.93
C ILE A 1197 -44.64 -1.54 12.21
N SER A 1198 -45.37 -0.54 11.71
CA SER A 1198 -46.66 -0.74 11.03
C SER A 1198 -46.48 -1.58 9.76
N ASP A 1199 -47.47 -2.40 9.38
CA ASP A 1199 -47.34 -3.32 8.23
C ASP A 1199 -46.97 -2.61 6.91
N ASP A 1200 -47.42 -1.35 6.74
CA ASP A 1200 -47.20 -0.53 5.56
C ASP A 1200 -46.14 0.58 5.78
N ALA A 1201 -45.40 0.56 6.90
CA ALA A 1201 -44.47 1.63 7.32
C ALA A 1201 -43.37 1.99 6.29
N PHE A 1202 -43.06 1.06 5.39
CA PHE A 1202 -42.01 1.20 4.38
C PHE A 1202 -42.56 1.07 2.95
N MET A 1203 -43.87 1.26 2.73
CA MET A 1203 -44.53 1.06 1.43
C MET A 1203 -43.94 1.91 0.31
N ASP A 1204 -43.65 3.18 0.59
CA ASP A 1204 -43.12 4.14 -0.39
C ASP A 1204 -41.59 4.08 -0.56
N LEU A 1205 -40.88 3.25 0.21
CA LEU A 1205 -39.41 3.23 0.24
C LEU A 1205 -38.82 2.41 -0.93
N GLU A 1206 -39.19 2.81 -2.15
CA GLU A 1206 -38.86 2.13 -3.40
C GLU A 1206 -37.35 1.97 -3.62
N SER A 1207 -36.54 2.94 -3.19
CA SER A 1207 -35.08 2.93 -3.38
C SER A 1207 -34.29 2.22 -2.27
N LEU A 1208 -34.93 1.74 -1.19
CA LEU A 1208 -34.20 1.32 0.01
C LEU A 1208 -33.40 0.05 -0.20
N GLU A 1209 -32.08 0.17 -0.20
CA GLU A 1209 -31.13 -0.93 -0.39
C GLU A 1209 -30.64 -1.53 0.93
N SER A 1210 -30.51 -0.73 1.99
CA SER A 1210 -29.98 -1.15 3.28
C SER A 1210 -30.84 -0.67 4.46
N LEU A 1211 -31.22 -1.62 5.32
CA LEU A 1211 -32.00 -1.38 6.53
C LEU A 1211 -31.30 -2.02 7.74
N ILE A 1212 -30.87 -1.20 8.70
CA ILE A 1212 -30.18 -1.65 9.91
C ILE A 1212 -31.10 -1.43 11.12
N LEU A 1213 -31.52 -2.54 11.75
CA LEU A 1213 -32.45 -2.59 12.88
C LEU A 1213 -31.78 -3.27 14.09
N ASP A 1214 -30.48 -3.05 14.30
CA ASP A 1214 -29.70 -3.79 15.29
C ASP A 1214 -29.97 -3.32 16.72
N SER A 1215 -30.10 -4.27 17.65
CA SER A 1215 -30.46 -4.00 19.06
C SER A 1215 -31.82 -3.29 19.23
N THR A 1216 -32.74 -3.37 18.27
CA THR A 1216 -34.02 -2.63 18.30
C THR A 1216 -35.12 -3.20 19.18
N ASN A 1217 -34.82 -4.24 19.97
CA ASN A 1217 -35.77 -4.94 20.85
C ASN A 1217 -36.98 -5.57 20.11
N LEU A 1218 -36.86 -5.82 18.80
CA LEU A 1218 -37.86 -6.53 18.01
C LEU A 1218 -37.96 -8.01 18.42
N THR A 1219 -39.19 -8.52 18.51
CA THR A 1219 -39.47 -9.94 18.83
C THR A 1219 -39.88 -10.78 17.61
N THR A 1220 -40.13 -10.13 16.47
CA THR A 1220 -40.48 -10.71 15.17
C THR A 1220 -40.01 -9.79 14.05
N VAL A 1221 -39.70 -10.34 12.87
CA VAL A 1221 -39.41 -9.52 11.68
C VAL A 1221 -40.69 -8.78 11.25
N PRO A 1222 -40.65 -7.44 11.03
CA PRO A 1222 -41.84 -6.67 10.63
C PRO A 1222 -42.32 -6.99 9.20
N LYS A 1223 -43.63 -6.92 8.95
CA LYS A 1223 -44.17 -7.15 7.59
C LYS A 1223 -43.79 -6.07 6.58
N ALA A 1224 -43.55 -4.83 7.03
CA ALA A 1224 -43.11 -3.75 6.14
C ALA A 1224 -41.84 -4.09 5.36
N VAL A 1225 -40.92 -4.87 5.96
CA VAL A 1225 -39.68 -5.32 5.31
C VAL A 1225 -39.97 -6.23 4.10
N LEU A 1226 -41.11 -6.92 4.09
CA LEU A 1226 -41.50 -7.83 3.02
C LEU A 1226 -41.84 -7.09 1.72
N ASN A 1227 -42.35 -5.86 1.84
CA ASN A 1227 -42.82 -5.02 0.74
C ASN A 1227 -41.70 -4.24 0.04
N LEU A 1228 -40.50 -4.16 0.63
CA LEU A 1228 -39.37 -3.39 0.10
C LEU A 1228 -38.84 -3.96 -1.23
N PRO A 1229 -38.93 -3.23 -2.36
CA PRO A 1229 -38.65 -3.78 -3.69
C PRO A 1229 -37.15 -3.78 -4.04
N SER A 1230 -36.36 -2.86 -3.48
CA SER A 1230 -34.93 -2.69 -3.78
C SER A 1230 -33.98 -3.26 -2.72
N LEU A 1231 -34.49 -3.67 -1.54
CA LEU A 1231 -33.67 -4.10 -0.40
C LEU A 1231 -32.64 -5.17 -0.80
N LYS A 1232 -31.38 -4.95 -0.40
CA LYS A 1232 -30.21 -5.82 -0.61
C LYS A 1232 -29.63 -6.31 0.71
N GLY A 1233 -29.63 -5.48 1.75
CA GLY A 1233 -29.09 -5.80 3.09
C GLY A 1233 -30.06 -5.49 4.22
N LEU A 1234 -30.18 -6.41 5.18
CA LEU A 1234 -31.02 -6.30 6.37
C LEU A 1234 -30.23 -6.77 7.60
N SER A 1235 -29.98 -5.88 8.56
CA SER A 1235 -29.38 -6.25 9.84
C SER A 1235 -30.44 -6.26 10.95
N LEU A 1236 -30.44 -7.34 11.74
CA LEU A 1236 -31.34 -7.66 12.86
C LEU A 1236 -30.57 -8.25 14.06
N GLN A 1237 -29.29 -7.91 14.21
CA GLN A 1237 -28.44 -8.37 15.32
C GLN A 1237 -28.98 -7.91 16.68
N ASN A 1238 -28.66 -8.65 17.74
CA ASN A 1238 -29.00 -8.33 19.14
C ASN A 1238 -30.50 -8.10 19.42
N ASN A 1239 -31.39 -8.62 18.56
CA ASN A 1239 -32.84 -8.60 18.76
C ASN A 1239 -33.35 -9.88 19.44
N GLY A 1240 -34.49 -9.75 20.14
CA GLY A 1240 -35.17 -10.86 20.83
C GLY A 1240 -36.07 -11.69 19.91
N ILE A 1241 -35.66 -11.94 18.66
CA ILE A 1241 -36.51 -12.58 17.65
C ILE A 1241 -36.84 -14.01 18.04
N MET A 1242 -38.12 -14.27 18.33
CA MET A 1242 -38.62 -15.58 18.74
C MET A 1242 -38.82 -16.48 17.53
N CYS A 1243 -38.13 -17.62 17.48
CA CYS A 1243 -38.26 -18.59 16.38
C CYS A 1243 -39.30 -19.69 16.68
N THR A 1244 -40.55 -19.42 16.33
CA THR A 1244 -41.66 -20.39 16.34
C THR A 1244 -42.20 -20.60 14.93
N CYS A 1245 -42.86 -21.72 14.66
CA CYS A 1245 -43.51 -21.96 13.35
C CYS A 1245 -44.58 -20.92 12.97
N ARG A 1246 -45.09 -20.14 13.93
CA ARG A 1246 -45.99 -19.00 13.67
C ARG A 1246 -45.22 -17.72 13.32
N THR A 1247 -44.17 -17.41 14.06
CA THR A 1247 -43.38 -16.18 13.91
C THR A 1247 -42.38 -16.21 12.76
N LEU A 1248 -42.05 -17.40 12.23
CA LEU A 1248 -41.21 -17.58 11.03
C LEU A 1248 -41.99 -17.74 9.71
N LYS A 1249 -43.32 -17.67 9.72
CA LYS A 1249 -44.14 -17.91 8.50
C LYS A 1249 -43.74 -16.99 7.32
N TRP A 1250 -43.33 -15.75 7.62
CA TRP A 1250 -42.87 -14.78 6.62
C TRP A 1250 -41.70 -15.28 5.76
N MET A 1251 -40.86 -16.21 6.25
CA MET A 1251 -39.76 -16.77 5.45
C MET A 1251 -40.28 -17.58 4.24
N ASN A 1252 -41.43 -18.23 4.37
CA ASN A 1252 -42.09 -18.92 3.26
C ASN A 1252 -42.92 -17.96 2.40
N ASP A 1253 -43.43 -16.88 2.99
CA ASP A 1253 -44.30 -15.91 2.32
C ASP A 1253 -43.51 -14.81 1.57
N TRP A 1254 -42.19 -14.67 1.76
CA TRP A 1254 -41.38 -13.58 1.20
C TRP A 1254 -40.61 -13.96 -0.08
N PRO A 1255 -41.00 -13.48 -1.27
CA PRO A 1255 -40.35 -13.90 -2.53
C PRO A 1255 -38.92 -13.36 -2.70
N ARG A 1256 -38.52 -12.34 -1.92
CA ARG A 1256 -37.18 -11.73 -2.00
C ARG A 1256 -36.17 -12.31 -0.99
N LEU A 1257 -36.56 -13.26 -0.13
CA LEU A 1257 -35.69 -13.81 0.93
C LEU A 1257 -34.32 -14.28 0.40
N ALA A 1258 -34.28 -14.96 -0.76
CA ALA A 1258 -33.05 -15.46 -1.38
C ALA A 1258 -32.22 -14.38 -2.13
N LYS A 1259 -32.60 -13.10 -2.03
CA LYS A 1259 -31.93 -11.95 -2.66
C LYS A 1259 -31.50 -10.85 -1.68
N VAL A 1260 -31.80 -11.01 -0.39
CA VAL A 1260 -31.43 -10.08 0.68
C VAL A 1260 -30.38 -10.75 1.56
N LEU A 1261 -29.24 -10.08 1.78
CA LEU A 1261 -28.30 -10.47 2.82
C LEU A 1261 -28.91 -10.14 4.18
N ILE A 1262 -29.24 -11.16 4.97
CA ILE A 1262 -29.82 -11.01 6.30
C ILE A 1262 -28.78 -11.42 7.34
N VAL A 1263 -28.44 -10.50 8.25
CA VAL A 1263 -27.56 -10.75 9.39
C VAL A 1263 -28.38 -10.54 10.66
N GLY A 1264 -28.34 -11.47 11.62
CA GLY A 1264 -29.17 -11.32 12.82
C GLY A 1264 -28.98 -12.36 13.90
N THR A 1265 -29.49 -12.06 15.08
CA THR A 1265 -29.45 -12.94 16.25
C THR A 1265 -30.83 -13.55 16.49
N VAL A 1266 -30.88 -14.82 16.89
CA VAL A 1266 -32.12 -15.61 16.99
C VAL A 1266 -32.22 -16.27 18.36
N VAL A 1267 -33.40 -16.20 18.98
CA VAL A 1267 -33.73 -16.95 20.20
C VAL A 1267 -34.55 -18.18 19.83
N ILE A 1268 -33.92 -19.36 19.96
CA ILE A 1268 -34.60 -20.65 19.92
C ILE A 1268 -35.14 -20.93 21.33
N LEU A 1269 -36.45 -21.14 21.43
CA LEU A 1269 -37.11 -21.65 22.63
C LEU A 1269 -37.50 -23.12 22.37
N GLU A 1270 -37.29 -23.99 23.35
CA GLU A 1270 -37.69 -25.41 23.32
C GLU A 1270 -39.22 -25.62 23.40
#